data_AF-A0A523PNN6-F1
#
_entry.id   AF-A0A523PNN6-F1
#
_cell.length_a   1.000
_cell.length_b   1.000
_cell.length_c   1.000
_cell.angle_alpha   90.00
_cell.angle_beta   90.00
_cell.angle_gamma   90.00
#
_symmetry.space_group_name_H-M   'P 1'
#
loop_
_entity.id
_entity.type
_entity.pdbx_description
1 polymer ?
#
loop_
_entity_poly.entity_id
_entity_poly.type
_entity_poly.pdbx_seq_one_letter_code
_entity_poly.pdbx_strand_id
1 'polypeptide(L)'
;QELAGVESFYVPGHEDWPHYIENALRAHEIYHLDKEYVVEVVDDPRSRGDSPEVIIVDEFTGRKMIGRRWSDGLHQAVEVKEGLDPKQETQTLATITFQNYFRMFEKLSGMTGTALTEAGEFHKIYALDVVSIPTNLPLVRDDGNDIVYRTEKEKWRAIVDEIERIHTKGQPVLVGTTSVEKSEHLSKMLGRCWCDAYPDPEDEEKTVEHRRGKGECHATKIPHEILNAKNHEREAHIIACAGERGAVTVSTNMAGRGTDIKLGGNFEYRLGNALEEAGLVLGDTEHLAEIDVIRDRLREQCESDEQEVLGFGGLYVLGTERHEARRIDNQLRGRSGRQGNAGESRFFLSLQDDLMRIFYRDWVTNAMEKLGMTEGQPIESGMVSRAIARAQKKVEDRNFEIRKSLLEYDEVMDFQRKTIYGVRQEVLEKKGTKTRVLAMMVAEIDRSAEAHRDDAKGYAEWCLKQFAFELEESLAEEAVDKEGSTERVVEAITARYDEREQELGEELMRKVEAYLLLNAIDSKWKDHLHALDALKAGIGLRGYGQVDPKVEYKREGQMLFEDHLFPSIEDEVASLVMRIQVRRPEAPPEGAGGRLEGGGDAGLVPRGMGSGSGTMQQPTPAQVRAYQAHVRQVQARRAMGARIPASSAFDVMKRQKSLAASQGQKSGGAPAAAARPAPAGGAAQTTRTAPASKVESAFAGAARNAPCPCGSGKKFKKCHGA
;
A
#
# COMPACT_ATOMS: atom_id res chain seq x y z
N GLN A 1 13.43 32.70 3.59
CA GLN A 1 13.31 33.28 2.23
C GLN A 1 14.38 34.33 2.04
N GLU A 2 14.35 35.44 2.79
CA GLU A 2 15.44 36.46 2.77
C GLU A 2 16.84 35.86 3.01
N LEU A 3 17.00 35.04 4.06
CA LEU A 3 18.27 34.35 4.35
C LEU A 3 18.72 33.37 3.26
N ALA A 4 17.77 32.81 2.51
CA ALA A 4 18.03 31.85 1.44
C ALA A 4 18.15 32.52 0.06
N GLY A 5 17.91 33.84 -0.02
CA GLY A 5 17.96 34.59 -1.29
C GLY A 5 16.88 34.21 -2.31
N VAL A 6 15.76 33.62 -1.88
CA VAL A 6 14.68 33.15 -2.78
C VAL A 6 13.39 33.91 -2.55
N GLU A 7 12.67 34.23 -3.64
CA GLU A 7 11.39 34.94 -3.58
C GLU A 7 10.30 34.13 -2.87
N SER A 8 10.27 32.81 -3.09
CA SER A 8 9.33 31.90 -2.44
C SER A 8 9.91 30.49 -2.33
N PHE A 9 9.51 29.76 -1.30
CA PHE A 9 9.80 28.33 -1.13
C PHE A 9 8.76 27.42 -1.81
N TYR A 10 7.70 28.02 -2.37
CA TYR A 10 6.58 27.30 -2.98
C TYR A 10 6.55 27.48 -4.51
N VAL A 11 7.73 27.58 -5.12
CA VAL A 11 7.93 27.67 -6.58
C VAL A 11 8.82 26.52 -7.06
N PRO A 12 8.66 26.09 -8.32
CA PRO A 12 9.43 24.98 -8.86
C PRO A 12 10.95 25.17 -8.71
N GLY A 13 11.65 24.13 -8.24
CA GLY A 13 13.10 24.14 -7.96
C GLY A 13 13.50 24.53 -6.53
N HIS A 14 12.54 24.92 -5.68
CA HIS A 14 12.75 25.20 -4.24
C HIS A 14 11.81 24.39 -3.33
N GLU A 15 11.21 23.33 -3.86
CA GLU A 15 10.18 22.52 -3.20
C GLU A 15 10.64 21.80 -1.93
N ASP A 16 11.95 21.57 -1.78
CA ASP A 16 12.49 20.88 -0.61
C ASP A 16 12.60 21.79 0.63
N TRP A 17 12.62 23.12 0.45
CA TRP A 17 12.82 24.07 1.54
C TRP A 17 11.76 23.98 2.65
N PRO A 18 10.44 23.92 2.36
CA PRO A 18 9.43 23.75 3.40
C PRO A 18 9.67 22.47 4.22
N HIS A 19 10.02 21.37 3.55
CA HIS A 19 10.31 20.09 4.19
C HIS A 19 11.55 20.18 5.12
N TYR A 20 12.65 20.77 4.63
CA TYR A 20 13.85 20.97 5.45
C TYR A 20 13.61 21.89 6.65
N ILE A 21 12.85 22.97 6.47
CA ILE A 21 12.52 23.91 7.56
C ILE A 21 11.66 23.23 8.61
N GLU A 22 10.63 22.49 8.19
CA GLU A 22 9.77 21.75 9.11
C GLU A 22 10.59 20.73 9.92
N ASN A 23 11.44 19.94 9.25
CA ASN A 23 12.28 18.97 9.93
C ASN A 23 13.30 19.62 10.86
N ALA A 24 13.92 20.73 10.46
CA ALA A 24 14.82 21.48 11.33
C ALA A 24 14.09 21.99 12.58
N LEU A 25 12.89 22.56 12.42
CA LEU A 25 12.06 23.01 13.54
C LEU A 25 11.66 21.85 14.46
N ARG A 26 11.23 20.72 13.90
CA ARG A 26 10.91 19.52 14.67
C ARG A 26 12.13 19.00 15.42
N ALA A 27 13.28 18.90 14.75
CA ALA A 27 14.53 18.50 15.36
C ALA A 27 14.91 19.43 16.51
N HIS A 28 14.74 20.74 16.38
CA HIS A 28 15.05 21.70 17.45
C HIS A 28 14.07 21.68 18.62
N GLU A 29 12.76 21.67 18.35
CA GLU A 29 11.72 21.93 19.35
C GLU A 29 11.05 20.68 19.92
N ILE A 30 11.07 19.55 19.20
CA ILE A 30 10.36 18.32 19.59
C ILE A 30 11.35 17.24 20.03
N TYR A 31 12.49 17.12 19.35
CA TYR A 31 13.47 16.06 19.63
C TYR A 31 14.64 16.61 20.43
N HIS A 32 14.71 16.23 21.70
CA HIS A 32 15.73 16.65 22.64
C HIS A 32 16.76 15.54 22.88
N LEU A 33 18.03 15.96 22.97
CA LEU A 33 19.13 15.10 23.38
C LEU A 33 18.85 14.53 24.78
N ASP A 34 19.21 13.27 25.00
CA ASP A 34 19.03 12.49 26.23
C ASP A 34 17.57 12.19 26.60
N LYS A 35 16.61 12.45 25.69
CA LYS A 35 15.21 12.01 25.83
C LYS A 35 14.79 11.12 24.68
N GLU A 36 14.56 11.71 23.51
CA GLU A 36 14.09 10.98 22.33
C GLU A 36 15.27 10.31 21.59
N TYR A 37 16.51 10.74 21.84
CA TYR A 37 17.72 10.15 21.30
C TYR A 37 18.97 10.48 22.12
N VAL A 38 20.05 9.75 21.84
CA VAL A 38 21.40 10.00 22.34
C VAL A 38 22.39 10.04 21.18
N VAL A 39 23.55 10.66 21.36
CA VAL A 39 24.65 10.66 20.39
C VAL A 39 25.80 9.84 20.95
N GLU A 40 26.11 8.71 20.34
CA GLU A 40 27.16 7.80 20.82
C GLU A 40 27.96 7.20 19.67
N VAL A 41 29.21 6.84 19.94
CA VAL A 41 30.05 6.12 18.97
C VAL A 41 29.57 4.66 18.94
N VAL A 42 29.07 4.22 17.78
CA VAL A 42 28.59 2.85 17.58
C VAL A 42 29.60 2.11 16.70
N ASP A 43 29.99 0.92 17.14
CA ASP A 43 30.81 -0.01 16.37
C ASP A 43 29.92 -0.74 15.33
N ASP A 44 29.53 -0.03 14.26
CA ASP A 44 28.78 -0.62 13.14
C ASP A 44 29.76 -1.23 12.12
N PRO A 45 29.72 -2.56 11.86
CA PRO A 45 30.58 -3.20 10.86
C PRO A 45 30.40 -2.66 9.42
N ARG A 46 29.40 -1.83 9.15
CA ARG A 46 29.18 -1.15 7.86
C ARG A 46 29.71 0.29 7.82
N SER A 47 29.79 0.97 8.95
CA SER A 47 30.43 2.30 9.05
C SER A 47 31.93 2.09 9.23
N ARG A 48 32.74 2.44 8.23
CA ARG A 48 34.21 2.48 8.38
C ARG A 48 34.59 3.67 9.29
N GLY A 49 34.52 3.50 10.61
CA GLY A 49 35.15 4.41 11.58
C GLY A 49 34.35 4.66 12.87
N ASP A 50 35.07 5.13 13.89
CA ASP A 50 34.59 5.60 15.21
C ASP A 50 33.81 6.93 15.11
N SER A 51 32.81 7.03 14.22
CA SER A 51 32.00 8.25 14.09
C SER A 51 30.83 8.24 15.10
N PRO A 52 30.59 9.33 15.85
CA PRO A 52 29.40 9.47 16.67
C PRO A 52 28.13 9.41 15.81
N GLU A 53 27.15 8.62 16.23
CA GLU A 53 25.86 8.43 15.55
C GLU A 53 24.69 8.80 16.45
N VAL A 54 23.61 9.30 15.86
CA VAL A 54 22.33 9.52 16.55
C VAL A 54 21.62 8.18 16.76
N ILE A 55 21.36 7.81 18.00
CA ILE A 55 20.65 6.59 18.38
C ILE A 55 19.32 6.97 19.02
N ILE A 56 18.23 6.53 18.40
CA ILE A 56 16.88 6.79 18.90
C ILE A 56 16.67 6.03 20.23
N VAL A 57 16.07 6.69 21.21
CA VAL A 57 15.70 6.08 22.49
C VAL A 57 14.18 5.87 22.49
N ASP A 58 13.75 4.67 22.86
CA ASP A 58 12.34 4.36 23.05
C ASP A 58 11.83 5.06 24.32
N GLU A 59 10.83 5.94 24.18
CA GLU A 59 10.28 6.78 25.25
C GLU A 59 9.68 5.98 26.43
N PHE A 60 9.21 4.75 26.18
CA PHE A 60 8.55 3.94 27.20
C PHE A 60 9.54 3.05 27.95
N THR A 61 10.57 2.56 27.26
CA THR A 61 11.50 1.57 27.82
C THR A 61 12.89 2.12 28.09
N GLY A 62 13.22 3.33 27.62
CA GLY A 62 14.57 3.90 27.66
C GLY A 62 15.60 3.12 26.84
N ARG A 63 15.16 2.15 26.03
CA ARG A 63 16.05 1.29 25.25
C ARG A 63 16.56 2.03 24.03
N LYS A 64 17.87 1.95 23.83
CA LYS A 64 18.55 2.44 22.62
C LYS A 64 18.19 1.55 21.42
N MET A 65 17.65 2.14 20.37
CA MET A 65 17.25 1.47 19.13
C MET A 65 18.33 1.58 18.06
N ILE A 66 19.43 0.86 18.27
CA ILE A 66 20.59 0.88 17.37
C ILE A 66 20.18 0.42 15.96
N GLY A 67 20.63 1.16 14.94
CA GLY A 67 20.34 0.91 13.53
C GLY A 67 18.97 1.41 13.06
N ARG A 68 18.13 1.99 13.94
CA ARG A 68 16.91 2.69 13.54
C ARG A 68 17.20 4.16 13.27
N ARG A 69 16.55 4.69 12.24
CA ARG A 69 16.58 6.12 11.86
C ARG A 69 15.17 6.65 11.72
N TRP A 70 15.00 7.95 11.95
CA TRP A 70 13.78 8.62 11.56
C TRP A 70 13.78 8.81 10.04
N SER A 71 12.62 8.64 9.41
CA SER A 71 12.45 8.78 7.96
C SER A 71 12.34 10.25 7.56
N ASP A 72 12.32 10.50 6.25
CA ASP A 72 11.88 11.77 5.66
C ASP A 72 12.75 12.95 6.11
N GLY A 73 14.07 12.83 6.00
CA GLY A 73 15.05 13.88 6.31
C GLY A 73 15.18 14.27 7.80
N LEU A 74 14.29 13.79 8.68
CA LEU A 74 14.29 14.18 10.10
C LEU A 74 15.54 13.71 10.84
N HIS A 75 16.05 12.51 10.52
CA HIS A 75 17.27 12.01 11.15
C HIS A 75 18.48 12.85 10.75
N GLN A 76 18.57 13.25 9.49
CA GLN A 76 19.58 14.16 8.98
C GLN A 76 19.47 15.53 9.64
N ALA A 77 18.25 16.04 9.84
CA ALA A 77 18.04 17.30 10.55
C ALA A 77 18.55 17.23 12.01
N VAL A 78 18.36 16.10 12.69
CA VAL A 78 18.92 15.87 14.04
C VAL A 78 20.45 15.69 13.99
N GLU A 79 20.99 14.95 13.01
CA GLU A 79 22.43 14.82 12.81
C GLU A 79 23.09 16.20 12.63
N VAL A 80 22.53 17.05 11.75
CA VAL A 80 23.03 18.41 11.50
C VAL A 80 22.87 19.31 12.73
N LYS A 81 21.74 19.22 13.45
CA LYS A 81 21.52 19.95 14.71
C LYS A 81 22.62 19.67 15.72
N GLU A 82 23.05 18.41 15.84
CA GLU A 82 24.10 17.97 16.75
C GLU A 82 25.52 18.11 16.17
N GLY A 83 25.66 18.73 14.98
CA GLY A 83 26.94 18.99 14.34
C GLY A 83 27.62 17.77 13.70
N LEU A 84 26.85 16.71 13.44
CA LEU A 84 27.31 15.51 12.74
C LEU A 84 27.20 15.69 11.22
N ASP A 85 28.07 14.99 10.48
CA ASP A 85 27.96 14.92 9.03
C ASP A 85 26.70 14.12 8.65
N PRO A 86 25.71 14.75 7.97
CA PRO A 86 24.48 14.06 7.63
C PRO A 86 24.75 12.90 6.69
N LYS A 87 24.24 11.73 7.04
CA LYS A 87 24.37 10.56 6.18
C LYS A 87 23.38 10.64 5.02
N GLN A 88 23.73 10.03 3.89
CA GLN A 88 22.87 10.01 2.71
C GLN A 88 21.44 9.59 3.06
N GLU A 89 20.48 10.38 2.59
CA GLU A 89 19.06 10.13 2.79
C GLU A 89 18.62 8.84 2.12
N THR A 90 17.75 8.09 2.80
CA THR A 90 17.05 6.97 2.17
C THR A 90 16.01 7.53 1.23
N GLN A 91 16.24 7.38 -0.07
CA GLN A 91 15.34 7.88 -1.11
C GLN A 91 14.40 6.79 -1.63
N THR A 92 13.19 7.19 -1.99
CA THR A 92 12.21 6.30 -2.63
C THR A 92 12.65 5.97 -4.05
N LEU A 93 12.93 4.69 -4.33
CA LEU A 93 13.25 4.22 -5.69
C LEU A 93 12.03 3.70 -6.45
N ALA A 94 11.08 3.10 -5.73
CA ALA A 94 9.84 2.59 -6.28
C ALA A 94 8.80 2.43 -5.17
N THR A 95 7.57 2.87 -5.45
CA THR A 95 6.42 2.74 -4.56
C THR A 95 5.20 2.35 -5.35
N ILE A 96 4.39 1.45 -4.77
CA ILE A 96 3.06 1.12 -5.26
C ILE A 96 2.16 0.79 -4.09
N THR A 97 0.93 1.28 -4.12
CA THR A 97 -0.09 0.88 -3.13
C THR A 97 -0.64 -0.50 -3.45
N PHE A 98 -1.07 -1.26 -2.44
CA PHE A 98 -1.74 -2.55 -2.68
C PHE A 98 -2.96 -2.40 -3.59
N GLN A 99 -3.69 -1.30 -3.45
CA GLN A 99 -4.84 -0.96 -4.27
C GLN A 99 -4.48 -0.93 -5.76
N ASN A 100 -3.49 -0.12 -6.14
CA ASN A 100 -3.08 -0.02 -7.54
C ASN A 100 -2.32 -1.27 -8.02
N TYR A 101 -1.56 -1.94 -7.15
CA TYR A 101 -0.90 -3.21 -7.46
C TYR A 101 -1.91 -4.29 -7.87
N PHE A 102 -2.95 -4.54 -7.07
CA PHE A 102 -3.96 -5.56 -7.40
C PHE A 102 -4.81 -5.17 -8.62
N ARG A 103 -4.97 -3.88 -8.92
CA ARG A 103 -5.64 -3.41 -10.15
C ARG A 103 -4.85 -3.71 -11.43
N MET A 104 -3.58 -4.08 -11.34
CA MET A 104 -2.78 -4.49 -12.50
C MET A 104 -3.11 -5.90 -13.00
N PHE A 105 -3.71 -6.74 -12.15
CA PHE A 105 -4.08 -8.10 -12.53
C PHE A 105 -5.27 -8.08 -13.48
N GLU A 106 -5.18 -8.83 -14.58
CA GLU A 106 -6.26 -8.98 -15.55
C GLU A 106 -7.52 -9.57 -14.91
N LYS A 107 -7.34 -10.52 -13.99
CA LYS A 107 -8.40 -11.12 -13.20
C LYS A 107 -8.05 -11.07 -11.72
N LEU A 108 -8.91 -10.44 -10.95
CA LEU A 108 -8.79 -10.34 -9.50
C LEU A 108 -9.97 -11.06 -8.84
N SER A 109 -9.68 -11.87 -7.82
CA SER A 109 -10.68 -12.53 -6.99
C SER A 109 -10.14 -12.69 -5.58
N GLY A 110 -11.02 -12.74 -4.57
CA GLY A 110 -10.63 -12.92 -3.20
C GLY A 110 -11.66 -13.73 -2.41
N MET A 111 -11.22 -14.33 -1.32
CA MET A 111 -12.07 -15.09 -0.39
C MET A 111 -11.84 -14.61 1.04
N THR A 112 -12.92 -14.44 1.78
CA THR A 112 -12.88 -14.08 3.20
C THR A 112 -14.26 -14.32 3.83
N GLY A 113 -14.30 -14.63 5.13
CA GLY A 113 -15.56 -14.83 5.86
C GLY A 113 -16.28 -13.52 6.21
N THR A 114 -15.66 -12.35 6.04
CA THR A 114 -16.20 -11.07 6.55
C THR A 114 -16.15 -9.93 5.52
N ALA A 115 -16.33 -10.20 4.22
CA ALA A 115 -16.27 -9.15 3.18
C ALA A 115 -17.54 -8.31 3.03
N LEU A 116 -18.70 -8.79 3.49
CA LEU A 116 -19.99 -8.17 3.15
C LEU A 116 -20.12 -6.72 3.64
N THR A 117 -19.51 -6.38 4.77
CA THR A 117 -19.52 -5.00 5.30
C THR A 117 -18.75 -4.03 4.42
N GLU A 118 -17.69 -4.50 3.77
CA GLU A 118 -16.80 -3.70 2.91
C GLU A 118 -17.15 -3.80 1.43
N ALA A 119 -18.30 -4.40 1.07
CA ALA A 119 -18.68 -4.63 -0.32
C ALA A 119 -18.69 -3.34 -1.16
N GLY A 120 -19.10 -2.23 -0.56
CA GLY A 120 -19.06 -0.92 -1.21
C GLY A 120 -17.63 -0.43 -1.51
N GLU A 121 -16.66 -0.71 -0.62
CA GLU A 121 -15.25 -0.36 -0.84
C GLU A 121 -14.62 -1.27 -1.91
N PHE A 122 -14.88 -2.59 -1.84
CA PHE A 122 -14.40 -3.55 -2.84
C PHE A 122 -14.87 -3.20 -4.25
N HIS A 123 -16.15 -2.85 -4.40
CA HIS A 123 -16.69 -2.46 -5.70
C HIS A 123 -16.10 -1.13 -6.19
N LYS A 124 -15.98 -0.12 -5.31
CA LYS A 124 -15.43 1.19 -5.70
C LYS A 124 -13.95 1.15 -6.10
N ILE A 125 -13.13 0.41 -5.36
CA ILE A 125 -11.66 0.40 -5.56
C ILE A 125 -11.25 -0.65 -6.60
N TYR A 126 -11.83 -1.84 -6.54
CA TYR A 126 -11.39 -3.00 -7.32
C TYR A 126 -12.42 -3.48 -8.35
N ALA A 127 -13.60 -2.87 -8.43
CA ALA A 127 -14.73 -3.37 -9.22
C ALA A 127 -15.09 -4.83 -8.87
N LEU A 128 -14.93 -5.21 -7.59
CA LEU A 128 -15.23 -6.54 -7.09
C LEU A 128 -16.58 -6.57 -6.38
N ASP A 129 -17.46 -7.45 -6.84
CA ASP A 129 -18.70 -7.77 -6.15
C ASP A 129 -18.45 -8.79 -5.03
N VAL A 130 -19.17 -8.63 -3.92
CA VAL A 130 -19.09 -9.54 -2.79
C VAL A 130 -20.32 -10.42 -2.77
N VAL A 131 -20.11 -11.72 -2.93
CA VAL A 131 -21.17 -12.74 -2.85
C VAL A 131 -21.00 -13.52 -1.55
N SER A 132 -22.07 -13.56 -0.74
CA SER A 132 -22.12 -14.38 0.46
C SER A 132 -22.47 -15.82 0.08
N ILE A 133 -21.48 -16.72 0.18
CA ILE A 133 -21.71 -18.16 -0.02
C ILE A 133 -22.37 -18.74 1.25
N PRO A 134 -23.48 -19.50 1.13
CA PRO A 134 -24.08 -20.19 2.27
C PRO A 134 -23.08 -21.13 2.95
N THR A 135 -23.19 -21.26 4.27
CA THR A 135 -22.38 -22.23 5.01
C THR A 135 -22.81 -23.66 4.65
N ASN A 136 -21.85 -24.60 4.70
CA ASN A 136 -22.11 -26.02 4.44
C ASN A 136 -23.14 -26.60 5.42
N LEU A 137 -23.01 -26.22 6.71
CA LEU A 137 -23.93 -26.58 7.78
C LEU A 137 -24.48 -25.33 8.46
N PRO A 138 -25.68 -25.39 9.07
CA PRO A 138 -26.26 -24.25 9.79
C PRO A 138 -25.37 -23.79 10.95
N LEU A 139 -25.17 -22.49 11.09
CA LEU A 139 -24.43 -21.92 12.22
C LEU A 139 -25.29 -21.97 13.49
N VAL A 140 -24.80 -22.62 14.54
CA VAL A 140 -25.48 -22.75 15.85
C VAL A 140 -24.70 -22.09 17.00
N ARG A 141 -23.64 -21.33 16.69
CA ARG A 141 -22.82 -20.62 17.68
C ARG A 141 -23.67 -19.60 18.44
N ASP A 142 -23.54 -19.59 19.76
CA ASP A 142 -24.15 -18.56 20.61
C ASP A 142 -23.21 -17.34 20.74
N ASP A 143 -23.67 -16.20 20.24
CA ASP A 143 -22.92 -14.93 20.33
C ASP A 143 -23.52 -14.08 21.46
N GLY A 144 -22.91 -14.19 22.64
CA GLY A 144 -23.31 -13.46 23.83
C GLY A 144 -23.19 -11.94 23.68
N ASN A 145 -23.96 -11.22 24.51
CA ASN A 145 -23.83 -9.76 24.63
C ASN A 145 -22.48 -9.38 25.25
N ASP A 146 -22.06 -8.15 24.99
CA ASP A 146 -20.83 -7.62 25.59
C ASP A 146 -21.05 -7.37 27.08
N ILE A 147 -20.09 -7.79 27.89
CA ILE A 147 -20.04 -7.51 29.32
C ILE A 147 -19.13 -6.31 29.53
N VAL A 148 -19.69 -5.22 30.06
CA VAL A 148 -18.95 -3.97 30.25
C VAL A 148 -18.72 -3.67 31.72
N TYR A 149 -17.46 -3.46 32.09
CA TYR A 149 -17.00 -3.10 33.42
C TYR A 149 -16.61 -1.63 33.49
N ARG A 150 -16.61 -1.09 34.72
CA ARG A 150 -16.23 0.30 34.95
C ARG A 150 -14.71 0.50 34.85
N THR A 151 -13.95 -0.44 35.40
CA THR A 151 -12.48 -0.38 35.45
C THR A 151 -11.84 -1.57 34.73
N GLU A 152 -10.59 -1.43 34.29
CA GLU A 152 -9.85 -2.55 33.70
C GLU A 152 -9.59 -3.64 34.72
N LYS A 153 -9.38 -3.27 35.99
CA LYS A 153 -9.12 -4.22 37.08
C LYS A 153 -10.27 -5.22 37.27
N GLU A 154 -11.51 -4.72 37.27
CA GLU A 154 -12.71 -5.57 37.34
C GLU A 154 -12.86 -6.45 36.09
N LYS A 155 -12.60 -5.89 34.91
CA LYS A 155 -12.62 -6.62 33.63
C LYS A 155 -11.67 -7.82 33.68
N TRP A 156 -10.41 -7.60 34.07
CA TRP A 156 -9.39 -8.65 34.09
C TRP A 156 -9.71 -9.75 35.11
N ARG A 157 -10.25 -9.39 36.28
CA ARG A 157 -10.76 -10.38 37.25
C ARG A 157 -11.83 -11.26 36.65
N ALA A 158 -12.86 -10.65 36.08
CA ALA A 158 -13.96 -11.39 35.49
C ALA A 158 -13.53 -12.28 34.32
N ILE A 159 -12.54 -11.85 33.54
CA ILE A 159 -11.95 -12.67 32.48
C ILE A 159 -11.29 -13.92 33.08
N VAL A 160 -10.48 -13.77 34.13
CA VAL A 160 -9.81 -14.91 34.79
C VAL A 160 -10.83 -15.86 35.42
N ASP A 161 -11.83 -15.34 36.13
CA ASP A 161 -12.90 -16.13 36.76
C ASP A 161 -13.71 -16.91 35.70
N GLU A 162 -13.99 -16.28 34.55
CA GLU A 162 -14.70 -16.92 33.44
C GLU A 162 -13.84 -18.01 32.79
N ILE A 163 -12.55 -17.76 32.54
CA ILE A 163 -11.62 -18.76 32.01
C ILE A 163 -11.53 -19.95 32.96
N GLU A 164 -11.39 -19.72 34.28
CA GLU A 164 -11.34 -20.77 35.28
C GLU A 164 -12.63 -21.61 35.32
N ARG A 165 -13.78 -20.95 35.28
CA ARG A 165 -15.10 -21.61 35.24
C ARG A 165 -15.25 -22.50 34.00
N ILE A 166 -14.76 -22.07 32.85
CA ILE A 166 -14.86 -22.80 31.58
C ILE A 166 -13.82 -23.93 31.51
N HIS A 167 -12.58 -23.65 31.90
CA HIS A 167 -11.50 -24.63 31.97
C HIS A 167 -11.84 -25.79 32.91
N THR A 168 -12.42 -25.50 34.07
CA THR A 168 -12.86 -26.54 35.05
C THR A 168 -13.93 -27.47 34.48
N LYS A 169 -14.75 -26.98 33.54
CA LYS A 169 -15.72 -27.82 32.81
C LYS A 169 -15.06 -28.73 31.76
N GLY A 170 -13.81 -28.45 31.37
CA GLY A 170 -13.10 -29.13 30.28
C GLY A 170 -13.31 -28.51 28.90
N GLN A 171 -14.00 -27.38 28.80
CA GLN A 171 -14.26 -26.71 27.52
C GLN A 171 -13.02 -25.91 27.08
N PRO A 172 -12.58 -26.00 25.80
CA PRO A 172 -11.47 -25.20 25.30
C PRO A 172 -11.80 -23.71 25.19
N VAL A 173 -10.81 -22.86 25.47
CA VAL A 173 -10.94 -21.40 25.46
C VAL A 173 -9.88 -20.76 24.57
N LEU A 174 -10.35 -19.93 23.63
CA LEU A 174 -9.50 -19.01 22.87
C LEU A 174 -9.74 -17.58 23.36
N VAL A 175 -8.70 -16.95 23.91
CA VAL A 175 -8.75 -15.55 24.38
C VAL A 175 -8.06 -14.65 23.36
N GLY A 176 -8.76 -13.64 22.85
CA GLY A 176 -8.22 -12.64 21.93
C GLY A 176 -7.92 -11.32 22.64
N THR A 177 -6.67 -10.88 22.61
CA THR A 177 -6.22 -9.58 23.12
C THR A 177 -5.82 -8.64 21.98
N THR A 178 -5.64 -7.35 22.24
CA THR A 178 -5.26 -6.34 21.22
C THR A 178 -3.76 -6.05 21.18
N SER A 179 -3.01 -6.40 22.23
CA SER A 179 -1.56 -6.15 22.33
C SER A 179 -0.82 -7.29 23.01
N VAL A 180 0.49 -7.39 22.75
CA VAL A 180 1.37 -8.40 23.37
C VAL A 180 1.43 -8.18 24.88
N GLU A 181 1.51 -6.92 25.32
CA GLU A 181 1.52 -6.55 26.73
C GLU A 181 0.30 -7.09 27.48
N LYS A 182 -0.91 -6.95 26.90
CA LYS A 182 -2.15 -7.45 27.49
C LYS A 182 -2.20 -8.98 27.52
N SER A 183 -1.64 -9.67 26.52
CA SER A 183 -1.46 -11.13 26.55
C SER A 183 -0.54 -11.59 27.66
N GLU A 184 0.62 -10.93 27.82
CA GLU A 184 1.57 -11.22 28.88
C GLU A 184 0.98 -10.92 30.27
N HIS A 185 0.22 -9.84 30.40
CA HIS A 185 -0.52 -9.50 31.61
C HIS A 185 -1.49 -10.62 32.02
N LEU A 186 -2.34 -11.05 31.07
CA LEU A 186 -3.29 -12.15 31.31
C LEU A 186 -2.56 -13.47 31.64
N SER A 187 -1.47 -13.78 30.93
CA SER A 187 -0.65 -14.96 31.21
C SER A 187 -0.11 -14.96 32.64
N LYS A 188 0.40 -13.82 33.13
CA LYS A 188 0.86 -13.68 34.52
C LYS A 188 -0.26 -13.95 35.52
N MET A 189 -1.48 -13.48 35.23
CA MET A 189 -2.65 -13.74 36.08
C MET A 189 -3.09 -15.20 36.07
N LEU A 190 -2.98 -15.90 34.94
CA LEU A 190 -3.33 -17.33 34.82
C LEU A 190 -2.24 -18.27 35.37
N GLY A 191 -0.99 -17.80 35.47
CA GLY A 191 0.18 -18.60 35.87
C GLY A 191 0.60 -18.47 37.34
N ARG A 192 0.11 -17.48 38.09
CA ARG A 192 0.48 -17.22 39.50
C ARG A 192 -0.77 -17.05 40.39
N CYS A 193 -0.61 -17.27 41.69
CA CYS A 193 -1.58 -16.77 42.67
C CYS A 193 -1.57 -15.23 42.64
N TRP A 194 -2.71 -14.62 42.36
CA TRP A 194 -2.87 -13.16 42.32
C TRP A 194 -3.85 -12.72 43.42
N CYS A 195 -3.71 -11.50 43.97
CA CYS A 195 -4.59 -11.00 45.03
C CYS A 195 -5.11 -9.59 44.73
N ASP A 196 -6.26 -9.26 45.31
CA ASP A 196 -6.99 -8.01 45.09
C ASP A 196 -6.23 -6.72 45.47
N ALA A 197 -5.20 -6.86 46.30
CA ALA A 197 -4.37 -5.78 46.81
C ALA A 197 -3.08 -5.54 46.01
N TYR A 198 -2.92 -6.11 44.82
CA TYR A 198 -1.74 -5.91 43.97
C TYR A 198 -1.86 -4.63 43.11
N PRO A 199 -1.11 -3.55 43.42
CA PRO A 199 -0.63 -2.62 42.42
C PRO A 199 0.77 -3.05 42.01
N ASP A 200 0.99 -3.17 40.71
CA ASP A 200 2.30 -3.16 40.06
C ASP A 200 3.27 -4.35 40.32
N PRO A 201 3.58 -5.18 39.30
CA PRO A 201 4.55 -6.28 39.42
C PRO A 201 6.03 -5.85 39.52
N GLU A 202 6.36 -4.55 39.47
CA GLU A 202 7.74 -4.04 39.55
C GLU A 202 8.22 -3.71 40.99
N ASP A 203 7.35 -3.76 41.99
CA ASP A 203 7.66 -3.36 43.38
C ASP A 203 7.82 -4.60 44.30
N GLU A 204 9.04 -5.16 44.34
CA GLU A 204 9.39 -6.41 45.06
C GLU A 204 9.21 -6.34 46.59
N GLU A 205 9.30 -5.16 47.19
CA GLU A 205 9.22 -4.99 48.66
C GLU A 205 7.80 -5.26 49.19
N LYS A 206 6.76 -4.78 48.48
CA LYS A 206 5.36 -5.01 48.87
C LYS A 206 4.90 -6.46 48.67
N THR A 207 5.62 -7.23 47.85
CA THR A 207 5.31 -8.62 47.54
C THR A 207 5.62 -9.57 48.69
N VAL A 208 6.59 -9.21 49.54
CA VAL A 208 7.06 -10.05 50.67
C VAL A 208 6.17 -9.87 51.90
N GLU A 209 5.71 -8.64 52.19
CA GLU A 209 4.80 -8.38 53.31
C GLU A 209 3.41 -9.03 53.11
N HIS A 210 2.92 -9.09 51.87
CA HIS A 210 1.58 -9.62 51.58
C HIS A 210 1.47 -11.16 51.68
N ARG A 211 2.58 -11.90 51.54
CA ARG A 211 2.62 -13.35 51.81
C ARG A 211 2.29 -13.71 53.27
N ARG A 212 2.31 -12.74 54.19
CA ARG A 212 2.12 -12.96 55.64
C ARG A 212 0.71 -12.66 56.18
N GLY A 213 -0.23 -12.20 55.34
CA GLY A 213 -1.66 -12.24 55.67
C GLY A 213 -2.48 -10.99 55.30
N LYS A 214 -3.76 -11.24 55.01
CA LYS A 214 -4.88 -10.31 54.74
C LYS A 214 -5.06 -9.79 53.30
N GLY A 215 -5.04 -10.69 52.31
CA GLY A 215 -5.72 -10.52 51.03
C GLY A 215 -6.30 -11.86 50.59
N GLU A 216 -7.47 -11.87 49.94
CA GLU A 216 -7.96 -13.07 49.26
C GLU A 216 -7.00 -13.37 48.08
N CYS A 217 -6.17 -14.39 48.23
CA CYS A 217 -5.28 -14.87 47.17
C CYS A 217 -6.05 -15.87 46.32
N HIS A 218 -6.31 -15.54 45.06
CA HIS A 218 -6.89 -16.44 44.08
C HIS A 218 -5.74 -17.25 43.46
N ALA A 219 -5.69 -18.54 43.77
CA ALA A 219 -4.66 -19.46 43.28
C ALA A 219 -5.12 -20.15 42.00
N THR A 220 -5.07 -19.44 40.88
CA THR A 220 -5.46 -19.99 39.58
C THR A 220 -4.19 -20.43 38.85
N LYS A 221 -3.92 -21.75 38.75
CA LYS A 221 -2.78 -22.30 37.99
C LYS A 221 -3.33 -23.03 36.76
N ILE A 222 -3.65 -22.26 35.72
CA ILE A 222 -4.23 -22.78 34.48
C ILE A 222 -3.12 -22.89 33.42
N PRO A 223 -2.83 -24.10 32.91
CA PRO A 223 -1.94 -24.27 31.76
C PRO A 223 -2.49 -23.51 30.55
N HIS A 224 -1.67 -22.68 29.93
CA HIS A 224 -2.06 -21.88 28.79
C HIS A 224 -0.89 -21.61 27.85
N GLU A 225 -1.20 -21.37 26.59
CA GLU A 225 -0.23 -21.02 25.54
C GLU A 225 -0.49 -19.59 25.02
N ILE A 226 0.58 -18.88 24.65
CA ILE A 226 0.50 -17.50 24.14
C ILE A 226 1.00 -17.43 22.70
N LEU A 227 0.29 -16.67 21.87
CA LEU A 227 0.61 -16.43 20.47
C LEU A 227 0.81 -14.94 20.23
N ASN A 228 2.05 -14.56 19.90
CA ASN A 228 2.47 -13.16 19.78
C ASN A 228 2.78 -12.75 18.32
N ALA A 229 2.38 -13.56 17.33
CA ALA A 229 2.65 -13.36 15.90
C ALA A 229 4.15 -13.31 15.54
N LYS A 230 5.01 -14.02 16.31
CA LYS A 230 6.47 -14.05 16.10
C LYS A 230 6.95 -15.27 15.33
N ASN A 231 6.37 -16.44 15.58
CA ASN A 231 6.74 -17.69 14.92
C ASN A 231 5.51 -18.38 14.36
N HIS A 232 5.24 -18.15 13.07
CA HIS A 232 4.01 -18.62 12.43
C HIS A 232 3.86 -20.14 12.42
N GLU A 233 4.94 -20.90 12.29
CA GLU A 233 4.90 -22.37 12.25
C GLU A 233 4.54 -22.95 13.61
N ARG A 234 5.25 -22.52 14.67
CA ARG A 234 4.94 -22.95 16.04
C ARG A 234 3.56 -22.49 16.49
N GLU A 235 3.17 -21.27 16.13
CA GLU A 235 1.85 -20.73 16.49
C GLU A 235 0.71 -21.45 15.76
N ALA A 236 0.92 -21.83 14.50
CA ALA A 236 -0.02 -22.66 13.77
C ALA A 236 -0.22 -24.01 14.46
N HIS A 237 0.87 -24.62 14.94
CA HIS A 237 0.81 -25.85 15.73
C HIS A 237 -0.01 -25.68 17.02
N ILE A 238 0.27 -24.66 17.82
CA ILE A 238 -0.48 -24.40 19.07
C ILE A 238 -1.97 -24.20 18.78
N ILE A 239 -2.31 -23.44 17.73
CA ILE A 239 -3.70 -23.16 17.35
C ILE A 239 -4.44 -24.39 16.85
N ALA A 240 -3.76 -25.25 16.11
CA ALA A 240 -4.32 -26.51 15.67
C ALA A 240 -4.77 -27.39 16.86
N CYS A 241 -4.06 -27.33 17.99
CA CYS A 241 -4.36 -28.05 19.23
C CYS A 241 -5.24 -27.26 20.20
N ALA A 242 -5.62 -26.01 19.90
CA ALA A 242 -6.40 -25.16 20.80
C ALA A 242 -7.84 -25.66 21.05
N GLY A 243 -8.32 -26.64 20.26
CA GLY A 243 -9.63 -27.27 20.43
C GLY A 243 -9.61 -28.54 21.29
N GLU A 244 -8.48 -28.87 21.91
CA GLU A 244 -8.39 -29.98 22.86
C GLU A 244 -9.08 -29.66 24.19
N ARG A 245 -9.53 -30.71 24.89
CA ARG A 245 -10.21 -30.58 26.17
C ARG A 245 -9.39 -29.75 27.16
N GLY A 246 -10.00 -28.70 27.70
CA GLY A 246 -9.40 -27.81 28.69
C GLY A 246 -8.26 -26.93 28.17
N ALA A 247 -7.95 -26.94 26.87
CA ALA A 247 -6.91 -26.08 26.31
C ALA A 247 -7.27 -24.60 26.47
N VAL A 248 -6.31 -23.78 26.94
CA VAL A 248 -6.45 -22.32 27.02
C VAL A 248 -5.38 -21.68 26.17
N THR A 249 -5.81 -20.93 25.16
CA THR A 249 -4.90 -20.28 24.21
C THR A 249 -5.15 -18.77 24.19
N VAL A 250 -4.11 -17.98 24.40
CA VAL A 250 -4.15 -16.51 24.36
C VAL A 250 -3.53 -16.04 23.03
N SER A 251 -4.35 -15.42 22.19
CA SER A 251 -3.96 -14.91 20.87
C SER A 251 -3.90 -13.38 20.87
N THR A 252 -2.72 -12.82 20.61
CA THR A 252 -2.58 -11.38 20.37
C THR A 252 -3.10 -11.01 18.98
N ASN A 253 -4.01 -10.04 18.94
CA ASN A 253 -4.78 -9.61 17.78
C ASN A 253 -5.48 -10.79 17.08
N MET A 254 -4.82 -11.36 16.08
CA MET A 254 -5.30 -12.49 15.28
C MET A 254 -4.17 -13.48 14.99
N ALA A 255 -3.19 -13.61 15.90
CA ALA A 255 -2.16 -14.64 15.82
C ALA A 255 -2.80 -16.03 15.60
N GLY A 256 -2.13 -16.91 14.84
CA GLY A 256 -2.77 -18.15 14.38
C GLY A 256 -3.80 -17.97 13.26
N ARG A 257 -3.68 -16.91 12.46
CA ARG A 257 -4.48 -16.75 11.24
C ARG A 257 -4.05 -17.74 10.17
N GLY A 258 -5.02 -18.36 9.52
CA GLY A 258 -4.79 -19.38 8.48
C GLY A 258 -5.02 -20.81 8.98
N THR A 259 -4.80 -21.07 10.27
CA THR A 259 -4.99 -22.42 10.84
C THR A 259 -6.40 -22.60 11.42
N ASP A 260 -7.00 -23.76 11.13
CA ASP A 260 -8.28 -24.17 11.66
C ASP A 260 -8.14 -24.74 13.08
N ILE A 261 -9.09 -24.44 13.96
CA ILE A 261 -9.13 -25.03 15.30
C ILE A 261 -10.06 -26.23 15.21
N LYS A 262 -9.48 -27.44 15.23
CA LYS A 262 -10.24 -28.69 15.25
C LYS A 262 -10.61 -29.03 16.68
N LEU A 263 -11.89 -29.30 16.93
CA LEU A 263 -12.34 -29.81 18.22
C LEU A 263 -11.83 -31.26 18.36
N GLY A 264 -11.40 -31.65 19.55
CA GLY A 264 -10.83 -32.99 19.78
C GLY A 264 -9.35 -33.15 19.40
N GLY A 265 -8.69 -32.04 19.03
CA GLY A 265 -7.25 -31.99 18.72
C GLY A 265 -6.90 -32.17 17.24
N ASN A 266 -5.64 -31.92 16.89
CA ASN A 266 -5.18 -32.02 15.51
C ASN A 266 -4.72 -33.45 15.20
N PHE A 267 -5.48 -34.13 14.34
CA PHE A 267 -5.21 -35.50 13.91
C PHE A 267 -3.84 -35.67 13.22
N GLU A 268 -3.48 -34.78 12.29
CA GLU A 268 -2.23 -34.87 11.54
C GLU A 268 -1.02 -34.77 12.47
N TYR A 269 -1.11 -33.92 13.49
CA TYR A 269 -0.07 -33.74 14.49
C TYR A 269 0.04 -34.95 15.43
N ARG A 270 -1.09 -35.42 15.99
CA ARG A 270 -1.11 -36.63 16.82
C ARG A 270 -0.57 -37.84 16.06
N LEU A 271 -0.88 -37.93 14.77
CA LEU A 271 -0.34 -38.96 13.88
C LEU A 271 1.16 -38.79 13.68
N GLY A 272 1.66 -37.58 13.41
CA GLY A 272 3.09 -37.30 13.27
C GLY A 272 3.89 -37.73 14.50
N ASN A 273 3.46 -37.30 15.69
CA ASN A 273 4.12 -37.68 16.95
C ASN A 273 4.07 -39.18 17.21
N ALA A 274 2.90 -39.82 16.99
CA ALA A 274 2.77 -41.26 17.21
C ALA A 274 3.63 -42.08 16.24
N LEU A 275 3.82 -41.60 15.01
CA LEU A 275 4.72 -42.22 14.03
C LEU A 275 6.18 -42.02 14.44
N GLU A 276 6.57 -40.82 14.86
CA GLU A 276 7.93 -40.54 15.34
C GLU A 276 8.29 -41.39 16.58
N GLU A 277 7.38 -41.52 17.54
CA GLU A 277 7.53 -42.39 18.72
C GLU A 277 7.64 -43.87 18.35
N ALA A 278 6.94 -44.29 17.29
CA ALA A 278 7.02 -45.64 16.73
C ALA A 278 8.25 -45.84 15.82
N GLY A 279 9.04 -44.81 15.54
CA GLY A 279 10.16 -44.86 14.60
C GLY A 279 9.74 -45.02 13.13
N LEU A 280 8.52 -44.64 12.78
CA LEU A 280 7.90 -44.80 11.47
C LEU A 280 7.83 -43.47 10.71
N VAL A 281 7.85 -43.54 9.38
CA VAL A 281 7.75 -42.35 8.51
C VAL A 281 6.48 -42.42 7.66
N LEU A 282 5.77 -41.30 7.53
CA LEU A 282 4.57 -41.20 6.71
C LEU A 282 4.91 -41.51 5.24
N GLY A 283 4.29 -42.55 4.67
CA GLY A 283 4.55 -43.00 3.30
C GLY A 283 5.53 -44.18 3.18
N ASP A 284 6.01 -44.73 4.30
CA ASP A 284 6.74 -45.99 4.29
C ASP A 284 5.84 -47.14 3.80
N THR A 285 6.25 -47.79 2.71
CA THR A 285 5.52 -48.90 2.12
C THR A 285 5.73 -50.23 2.83
N GLU A 286 6.79 -50.36 3.64
CA GLU A 286 7.09 -51.60 4.37
C GLU A 286 6.22 -51.76 5.63
N HIS A 287 5.89 -50.65 6.30
CA HIS A 287 5.12 -50.62 7.55
C HIS A 287 3.69 -50.08 7.39
N LEU A 288 3.13 -50.15 6.17
CA LEU A 288 1.79 -49.65 5.85
C LEU A 288 0.70 -50.13 6.83
N ALA A 289 0.69 -51.42 7.17
CA ALA A 289 -0.30 -51.99 8.07
C ALA A 289 -0.22 -51.44 9.51
N GLU A 290 1.00 -51.17 10.00
CA GLU A 290 1.22 -50.61 11.34
C GLU A 290 0.83 -49.13 11.39
N ILE A 291 1.19 -48.38 10.34
CA ILE A 291 0.78 -46.98 10.14
C ILE A 291 -0.75 -46.87 10.09
N ASP A 292 -1.43 -47.77 9.38
CA ASP A 292 -2.90 -47.77 9.27
C ASP A 292 -3.57 -48.08 10.62
N VAL A 293 -3.04 -49.01 11.43
CA VAL A 293 -3.55 -49.28 12.78
C VAL A 293 -3.41 -48.07 13.70
N ILE A 294 -2.26 -47.38 13.68
CA ILE A 294 -2.04 -46.15 14.46
C ILE A 294 -3.00 -45.06 13.99
N ARG A 295 -3.16 -44.91 12.67
CA ARG A 295 -4.05 -43.94 12.04
C ARG A 295 -5.51 -44.13 12.45
N ASP A 296 -6.02 -45.35 12.39
CA ASP A 296 -7.42 -45.66 12.71
C ASP A 296 -7.69 -45.46 14.20
N ARG A 297 -6.78 -45.92 15.07
CA ARG A 297 -6.87 -45.71 16.52
C ARG A 297 -6.93 -44.22 16.87
N LEU A 298 -6.05 -43.40 16.28
CA LEU A 298 -6.01 -41.96 16.54
C LEU A 298 -7.25 -41.26 16.00
N ARG A 299 -7.82 -41.75 14.89
CA ARG A 299 -9.05 -41.18 14.32
C ARG A 299 -10.21 -41.40 15.27
N GLU A 300 -10.39 -42.63 15.77
CA GLU A 300 -11.43 -42.94 16.75
C GLU A 300 -11.26 -42.11 18.03
N GLN A 301 -10.03 -41.92 18.49
CA GLN A 301 -9.73 -41.06 19.65
C GLN A 301 -10.10 -39.60 19.39
N CYS A 302 -9.70 -39.02 18.26
CA CYS A 302 -10.04 -37.64 17.91
C CYS A 302 -11.57 -37.44 17.76
N GLU A 303 -12.26 -38.41 17.17
CA GLU A 303 -13.73 -38.38 17.06
C GLU A 303 -14.41 -38.43 18.44
N SER A 304 -13.92 -39.28 19.35
CA SER A 304 -14.40 -39.36 20.73
C SER A 304 -14.14 -38.06 21.50
N ASP A 305 -12.93 -37.50 21.41
CA ASP A 305 -12.55 -36.24 22.05
C ASP A 305 -13.38 -35.07 21.51
N GLU A 306 -13.66 -35.04 20.19
CA GLU A 306 -14.53 -34.04 19.57
C GLU A 306 -15.94 -34.09 20.15
N GLN A 307 -16.54 -35.29 20.29
CA GLN A 307 -17.86 -35.43 20.90
C GLN A 307 -17.88 -34.98 22.37
N GLU A 308 -16.81 -35.25 23.12
CA GLU A 308 -16.70 -34.78 24.50
C GLU A 308 -16.66 -33.24 24.56
N VAL A 309 -15.82 -32.62 23.74
CA VAL A 309 -15.70 -31.15 23.65
C VAL A 309 -17.01 -30.50 23.20
N LEU A 310 -17.71 -31.10 22.23
CA LEU A 310 -19.04 -30.66 21.83
C LEU A 310 -20.06 -30.77 22.97
N GLY A 311 -19.99 -31.84 23.77
CA GLY A 311 -20.78 -32.02 24.99
C GLY A 311 -20.55 -30.93 26.04
N PHE A 312 -19.34 -30.36 26.09
CA PHE A 312 -19.02 -29.21 26.95
C PHE A 312 -19.43 -27.84 26.36
N GLY A 313 -20.00 -27.81 25.14
CA GLY A 313 -20.44 -26.59 24.46
C GLY A 313 -19.51 -26.12 23.33
N GLY A 314 -18.52 -26.92 22.93
CA GLY A 314 -17.58 -26.60 21.85
C GLY A 314 -16.55 -25.53 22.23
N LEU A 315 -15.95 -24.86 21.24
CA LEU A 315 -14.94 -23.82 21.52
C LEU A 315 -15.58 -22.55 22.09
N TYR A 316 -15.07 -22.06 23.22
CA TYR A 316 -15.43 -20.77 23.78
C TYR A 316 -14.43 -19.69 23.32
N VAL A 317 -14.93 -18.61 22.72
CA VAL A 317 -14.11 -17.48 22.28
C VAL A 317 -14.36 -16.28 23.18
N LEU A 318 -13.31 -15.80 23.83
CA LEU A 318 -13.33 -14.63 24.71
C LEU A 318 -12.57 -13.48 24.05
N GLY A 319 -13.21 -12.35 23.79
CA GLY A 319 -12.53 -11.10 23.43
C GLY A 319 -12.29 -10.24 24.67
N THR A 320 -11.06 -9.81 24.91
CA THR A 320 -10.73 -8.96 26.08
C THR A 320 -10.98 -7.48 25.83
N GLU A 321 -11.17 -7.09 24.56
CA GLU A 321 -11.44 -5.74 24.07
C GLU A 321 -12.11 -5.80 22.69
N ARG A 322 -12.62 -4.66 22.23
CA ARG A 322 -13.07 -4.48 20.84
C ARG A 322 -11.92 -3.99 19.97
N HIS A 323 -11.77 -4.58 18.79
CA HIS A 323 -10.85 -4.05 17.79
C HIS A 323 -11.40 -2.78 17.15
N GLU A 324 -10.54 -2.07 16.41
CA GLU A 324 -10.92 -0.87 15.64
C GLU A 324 -12.01 -1.14 14.60
N ALA A 325 -12.11 -2.38 14.11
CA ALA A 325 -13.08 -2.77 13.10
C ALA A 325 -13.88 -4.01 13.52
N ARG A 326 -15.19 -3.94 13.35
CA ARG A 326 -16.15 -5.01 13.68
C ARG A 326 -15.87 -6.30 12.91
N ARG A 327 -15.35 -6.19 11.68
CA ARG A 327 -14.95 -7.36 10.90
C ARG A 327 -13.87 -8.20 11.60
N ILE A 328 -12.96 -7.58 12.35
CA ILE A 328 -11.87 -8.27 13.04
C ILE A 328 -12.44 -9.02 14.25
N ASP A 329 -13.32 -8.38 15.03
CA ASP A 329 -14.05 -9.05 16.10
C ASP A 329 -14.84 -10.26 15.59
N ASN A 330 -15.53 -10.12 14.45
CA ASN A 330 -16.27 -11.22 13.84
C ASN A 330 -15.34 -12.34 13.35
N GLN A 331 -14.10 -12.05 12.97
CA GLN A 331 -13.11 -13.08 12.64
C GLN A 331 -12.67 -13.84 13.88
N LEU A 332 -12.52 -13.17 15.02
CA LEU A 332 -12.25 -13.82 16.31
C LEU A 332 -13.42 -14.72 16.70
N ARG A 333 -14.67 -14.21 16.69
CA ARG A 333 -15.88 -15.02 16.93
C ARG A 333 -15.97 -16.22 15.98
N GLY A 334 -15.64 -16.00 14.71
CA GLY A 334 -15.58 -16.99 13.62
C GLY A 334 -14.55 -18.12 13.81
N ARG A 335 -13.73 -18.08 14.86
CA ARG A 335 -12.91 -19.21 15.27
C ARG A 335 -13.73 -20.33 15.90
N SER A 336 -14.87 -20.00 16.51
CA SER A 336 -15.82 -20.95 17.07
C SER A 336 -17.01 -21.20 16.14
N GLY A 337 -17.69 -22.34 16.33
CA GLY A 337 -18.90 -22.73 15.60
C GLY A 337 -18.69 -23.14 14.15
N ARG A 338 -17.51 -23.68 13.82
CA ARG A 338 -17.18 -24.12 12.45
C ARG A 338 -17.95 -25.40 12.10
N GLN A 339 -18.33 -25.54 10.82
CA GLN A 339 -19.09 -26.70 10.32
C GLN A 339 -20.36 -27.02 11.15
N GLY A 340 -21.03 -25.99 11.69
CA GLY A 340 -22.23 -26.19 12.50
C GLY A 340 -21.98 -26.77 13.90
N ASN A 341 -20.73 -26.79 14.36
CA ASN A 341 -20.40 -27.19 15.72
C ASN A 341 -21.01 -26.22 16.74
N ALA A 342 -21.30 -26.73 17.93
CA ALA A 342 -21.62 -25.90 19.08
C ALA A 342 -20.42 -24.99 19.42
N GLY A 343 -20.71 -23.84 20.01
CA GLY A 343 -19.69 -22.88 20.37
C GLY A 343 -20.31 -21.63 20.97
N GLU A 344 -19.51 -20.90 21.73
CA GLU A 344 -19.92 -19.65 22.34
C GLU A 344 -18.87 -18.56 22.06
N SER A 345 -19.31 -17.32 21.91
CA SER A 345 -18.41 -16.17 21.89
C SER A 345 -18.91 -15.02 22.74
N ARG A 346 -18.01 -14.37 23.48
CA ARG A 346 -18.34 -13.24 24.36
C ARG A 346 -17.20 -12.23 24.45
N PHE A 347 -17.52 -10.96 24.62
CA PHE A 347 -16.55 -9.88 24.77
C PHE A 347 -16.66 -9.26 26.16
N PHE A 348 -15.53 -9.07 26.81
CA PHE A 348 -15.38 -8.43 28.12
C PHE A 348 -14.69 -7.09 27.89
N LEU A 349 -15.33 -5.98 28.24
CA LEU A 349 -14.89 -4.64 27.91
C LEU A 349 -14.80 -3.78 29.17
N SER A 350 -13.99 -2.73 29.14
CA SER A 350 -13.93 -1.70 30.17
C SER A 350 -14.19 -0.33 29.57
N LEU A 351 -14.78 0.57 30.36
CA LEU A 351 -14.86 2.00 30.01
C LEU A 351 -13.47 2.65 29.85
N GLN A 352 -12.43 2.01 30.40
CA GLN A 352 -11.04 2.46 30.33
C GLN A 352 -10.28 1.92 29.10
N ASP A 353 -10.85 1.00 28.33
CA ASP A 353 -10.20 0.43 27.13
C ASP A 353 -9.89 1.51 26.08
N ASP A 354 -8.88 1.28 25.23
CA ASP A 354 -8.38 2.25 24.24
C ASP A 354 -9.46 2.78 23.30
N LEU A 355 -10.31 1.88 22.77
CA LEU A 355 -11.44 2.27 21.93
C LEU A 355 -12.41 3.19 22.68
N MET A 356 -12.66 2.93 23.96
CA MET A 356 -13.60 3.68 24.78
C MET A 356 -13.04 5.05 25.15
N ARG A 357 -11.72 5.16 25.40
CA ARG A 357 -11.04 6.44 25.68
C ARG A 357 -11.19 7.45 24.55
N ILE A 358 -11.16 7.00 23.29
CA ILE A 358 -11.35 7.86 22.11
C ILE A 358 -12.76 8.49 22.10
N PHE A 359 -13.78 7.80 22.64
CA PHE A 359 -15.19 8.22 22.56
C PHE A 359 -15.86 8.44 23.93
N TYR A 360 -15.06 8.52 24.99
CA TYR A 360 -15.50 8.52 26.39
C TYR A 360 -16.46 9.67 26.73
N ARG A 361 -16.35 10.81 26.04
CA ARG A 361 -16.97 12.07 26.51
C ARG A 361 -18.50 12.16 26.37
N ASP A 362 -19.12 11.60 25.33
CA ASP A 362 -20.49 11.99 24.99
C ASP A 362 -21.59 11.10 25.61
N TRP A 363 -21.29 9.83 25.86
CA TRP A 363 -22.31 8.85 26.27
C TRP A 363 -21.99 8.13 27.58
N VAL A 364 -20.71 7.98 27.93
CA VAL A 364 -20.29 7.28 29.15
C VAL A 364 -20.66 8.08 30.40
N THR A 365 -20.41 9.39 30.42
CA THR A 365 -20.79 10.28 31.54
C THR A 365 -22.30 10.21 31.82
N ASN A 366 -23.11 10.29 30.77
CA ASN A 366 -24.58 10.20 30.86
C ASN A 366 -25.08 8.81 31.27
N ALA A 367 -24.39 7.75 30.86
CA ALA A 367 -24.71 6.37 31.24
C ALA A 367 -24.33 6.10 32.71
N MET A 368 -23.14 6.53 33.15
CA MET A 368 -22.68 6.38 34.53
C MET A 368 -23.58 7.15 35.51
N GLU A 369 -24.02 8.36 35.15
CA GLU A 369 -24.92 9.19 35.97
C GLU A 369 -26.35 8.62 36.09
N LYS A 370 -26.85 7.91 35.06
CA LYS A 370 -28.24 7.38 35.04
C LYS A 370 -28.39 5.91 35.41
N LEU A 371 -27.37 5.08 35.16
CA LEU A 371 -27.43 3.63 35.40
C LEU A 371 -26.93 3.24 36.79
N GLY A 372 -26.34 4.16 37.57
CA GLY A 372 -25.93 3.90 38.95
C GLY A 372 -24.91 2.77 39.05
N MET A 373 -23.81 2.86 38.29
CA MET A 373 -22.75 1.85 38.28
C MET A 373 -22.07 1.74 39.65
N THR A 374 -22.40 0.70 40.39
CA THR A 374 -21.68 0.28 41.59
C THR A 374 -20.45 -0.55 41.20
N GLU A 375 -19.42 -0.49 42.04
CA GLU A 375 -18.18 -1.27 41.88
C GLU A 375 -18.51 -2.77 41.92
N GLY A 376 -18.02 -3.54 40.95
CA GLY A 376 -18.20 -4.99 40.85
C GLY A 376 -19.44 -5.51 40.09
N GLN A 377 -20.35 -4.66 39.58
CA GLN A 377 -21.51 -5.13 38.79
C GLN A 377 -21.29 -4.96 37.27
N PRO A 378 -21.32 -6.05 36.48
CA PRO A 378 -21.22 -5.96 35.02
C PRO A 378 -22.48 -5.34 34.41
N ILE A 379 -22.30 -4.54 33.35
CA ILE A 379 -23.43 -4.12 32.50
C ILE A 379 -23.53 -5.08 31.32
N GLU A 380 -24.63 -5.83 31.30
CA GLU A 380 -25.10 -6.56 30.13
C GLU A 380 -26.30 -5.82 29.53
N SER A 381 -26.06 -5.00 28.50
CA SER A 381 -27.13 -4.24 27.86
C SER A 381 -26.90 -4.10 26.37
N GLY A 382 -27.89 -4.53 25.58
CA GLY A 382 -27.89 -4.32 24.13
C GLY A 382 -27.93 -2.85 23.71
N MET A 383 -28.24 -1.90 24.61
CA MET A 383 -28.07 -0.47 24.33
C MET A 383 -26.60 -0.07 24.30
N VAL A 384 -25.80 -0.58 25.26
CA VAL A 384 -24.37 -0.30 25.37
C VAL A 384 -23.61 -0.96 24.22
N SER A 385 -23.90 -2.23 23.90
CA SER A 385 -23.29 -2.90 22.73
C SER A 385 -23.58 -2.15 21.42
N ARG A 386 -24.78 -1.57 21.26
CA ARG A 386 -25.10 -0.72 20.10
C ARG A 386 -24.34 0.61 20.10
N ALA A 387 -24.04 1.19 21.26
CA ALA A 387 -23.23 2.41 21.35
C ALA A 387 -21.78 2.14 20.97
N ILE A 388 -21.21 1.03 21.46
CA ILE A 388 -19.86 0.57 21.13
C ILE A 388 -19.74 0.28 19.62
N ALA A 389 -20.72 -0.39 19.02
CA ALA A 389 -20.74 -0.62 17.58
C ALA A 389 -20.76 0.69 16.76
N ARG A 390 -21.39 1.77 17.26
CA ARG A 390 -21.33 3.10 16.61
C ARG A 390 -19.94 3.73 16.73
N ALA A 391 -19.29 3.56 17.88
CA ALA A 391 -17.92 4.03 18.08
C ALA A 391 -16.94 3.32 17.14
N GLN A 392 -17.01 1.99 17.04
CA GLN A 392 -16.23 1.21 16.06
C GLN A 392 -16.45 1.69 14.63
N LYS A 393 -17.71 1.88 14.22
CA LYS A 393 -18.01 2.40 12.88
C LYS A 393 -17.35 3.75 12.59
N LYS A 394 -17.26 4.64 13.59
CA LYS A 394 -16.57 5.94 13.42
C LYS A 394 -15.06 5.78 13.25
N VAL A 395 -14.45 4.78 13.89
CA VAL A 395 -13.03 4.43 13.67
C VAL A 395 -12.84 3.82 12.28
N GLU A 396 -13.74 2.94 11.86
CA GLU A 396 -13.75 2.37 10.51
C GLU A 396 -13.86 3.47 9.44
N ASP A 397 -14.79 4.41 9.59
CA ASP A 397 -14.96 5.55 8.68
C ASP A 397 -13.69 6.42 8.62
N ARG A 398 -13.03 6.67 9.77
CA ARG A 398 -11.75 7.39 9.83
C ARG A 398 -10.65 6.63 9.07
N ASN A 399 -10.51 5.33 9.33
CA ASN A 399 -9.51 4.48 8.67
C ASN A 399 -9.78 4.39 7.16
N PHE A 400 -11.05 4.34 6.76
CA PHE A 400 -11.48 4.40 5.36
C PHE A 400 -11.05 5.71 4.69
N GLU A 401 -11.29 6.87 5.31
CA GLU A 401 -10.85 8.16 4.74
C GLU A 401 -9.31 8.26 4.65
N ILE A 402 -8.56 7.70 5.60
CA ILE A 402 -7.09 7.60 5.51
C ILE A 402 -6.68 6.80 4.27
N ARG A 403 -7.26 5.60 4.07
CA ARG A 403 -6.96 4.74 2.91
C ARG A 403 -7.35 5.40 1.59
N LYS A 404 -8.51 6.06 1.55
CA LYS A 404 -8.99 6.80 0.38
C LYS A 404 -8.06 7.96 0.04
N SER A 405 -7.66 8.75 1.03
CA SER A 405 -6.70 9.84 0.84
C SER A 405 -5.38 9.31 0.29
N LEU A 406 -4.85 8.22 0.86
CA LEU A 406 -3.62 7.57 0.39
C LEU A 406 -3.73 7.09 -1.07
N LEU A 407 -4.89 6.54 -1.45
CA LEU A 407 -5.16 6.14 -2.84
C LEU A 407 -5.21 7.35 -3.78
N GLU A 408 -5.88 8.44 -3.39
CA GLU A 408 -5.99 9.67 -4.20
C GLU A 408 -4.61 10.30 -4.49
N TYR A 409 -3.70 10.31 -3.51
CA TYR A 409 -2.31 10.74 -3.75
C TYR A 409 -1.57 9.77 -4.69
N ASP A 410 -1.73 8.45 -4.51
CA ASP A 410 -1.09 7.46 -5.38
C ASP A 410 -1.70 7.39 -6.79
N GLU A 411 -2.90 7.91 -7.05
CA GLU A 411 -3.46 7.98 -8.41
C GLU A 411 -2.62 8.86 -9.34
N VAL A 412 -2.06 9.96 -8.82
CA VAL A 412 -1.13 10.83 -9.57
C VAL A 412 0.14 10.07 -9.89
N MET A 413 0.72 9.41 -8.88
CA MET A 413 1.90 8.56 -9.03
C MET A 413 1.67 7.39 -9.99
N ASP A 414 0.51 6.75 -9.94
CA ASP A 414 0.18 5.59 -10.75
C ASP A 414 0.14 5.92 -12.24
N PHE A 415 -0.45 7.07 -12.59
CA PHE A 415 -0.44 7.56 -13.96
C PHE A 415 0.99 7.81 -14.49
N GLN A 416 1.80 8.53 -13.70
CA GLN A 416 3.18 8.85 -14.05
C GLN A 416 4.04 7.59 -14.15
N ARG A 417 3.93 6.70 -13.16
CA ARG A 417 4.62 5.40 -13.09
C ARG A 417 4.30 4.51 -14.28
N LYS A 418 3.01 4.37 -14.65
CA LYS A 418 2.62 3.58 -15.83
C LYS A 418 3.22 4.14 -17.12
N THR A 419 3.31 5.47 -17.21
CA THR A 419 3.95 6.14 -18.36
C THR A 419 5.43 5.81 -18.41
N ILE A 420 6.17 6.07 -17.32
CA ILE A 420 7.62 5.84 -17.25
C ILE A 420 7.96 4.35 -17.39
N TYR A 421 7.23 3.46 -16.72
CA TYR A 421 7.47 2.03 -16.81
C TYR A 421 7.13 1.46 -18.19
N GLY A 422 6.11 2.01 -18.86
CA GLY A 422 5.80 1.67 -20.24
C GLY A 422 6.97 2.02 -21.17
N VAL A 423 7.49 3.25 -21.07
CA VAL A 423 8.64 3.69 -21.87
C VAL A 423 9.88 2.86 -21.54
N ARG A 424 10.17 2.64 -20.25
CA ARG A 424 11.31 1.83 -19.80
C ARG A 424 11.23 0.41 -20.35
N GLN A 425 10.04 -0.21 -20.34
CA GLN A 425 9.82 -1.55 -20.89
C GLN A 425 10.06 -1.58 -22.41
N GLU A 426 9.60 -0.58 -23.15
CA GLU A 426 9.84 -0.50 -24.60
C GLU A 426 11.33 -0.34 -24.94
N VAL A 427 12.09 0.40 -24.13
CA VAL A 427 13.54 0.53 -24.29
C VAL A 427 14.26 -0.78 -23.98
N LEU A 428 13.86 -1.50 -22.92
CA LEU A 428 14.38 -2.84 -22.60
C LEU A 428 14.10 -3.84 -23.74
N GLU A 429 12.94 -3.73 -24.37
CA GLU A 429 12.54 -4.52 -25.55
C GLU A 429 13.17 -4.01 -26.86
N LYS A 430 14.01 -2.96 -26.81
CA LYS A 430 14.69 -2.33 -27.95
C LYS A 430 13.73 -1.82 -29.05
N LYS A 431 12.51 -1.44 -28.70
CA LYS A 431 11.49 -0.98 -29.64
C LYS A 431 11.65 0.51 -29.93
N GLY A 432 12.07 0.85 -31.16
CA GLY A 432 12.05 2.21 -31.67
C GLY A 432 13.01 3.19 -30.96
N THR A 433 14.15 2.70 -30.45
CA THR A 433 15.11 3.55 -29.71
C THR A 433 15.66 4.70 -30.56
N LYS A 434 15.99 4.45 -31.85
CA LYS A 434 16.49 5.50 -32.77
C LYS A 434 15.53 6.66 -32.82
N THR A 435 14.27 6.32 -33.09
CA THR A 435 13.20 7.28 -33.32
C THR A 435 12.95 8.13 -32.08
N ARG A 436 13.07 7.53 -30.89
CA ARG A 436 12.97 8.27 -29.63
C ARG A 436 14.12 9.24 -29.47
N VAL A 437 15.36 8.78 -29.58
CA VAL A 437 16.55 9.63 -29.43
C VAL A 437 16.51 10.79 -30.41
N LEU A 438 16.23 10.55 -31.69
CA LEU A 438 16.10 11.61 -32.68
C LEU A 438 14.98 12.60 -32.33
N ALA A 439 13.84 12.13 -31.83
CA ALA A 439 12.76 13.02 -31.39
C ALA A 439 13.16 13.88 -30.18
N MET A 440 13.92 13.33 -29.23
CA MET A 440 14.47 14.08 -28.09
C MET A 440 15.46 15.15 -28.56
N MET A 441 16.34 14.81 -29.52
CA MET A 441 17.28 15.77 -30.12
C MET A 441 16.53 16.92 -30.81
N VAL A 442 15.49 16.63 -31.60
CA VAL A 442 14.67 17.66 -32.26
C VAL A 442 13.99 18.58 -31.24
N ALA A 443 13.41 18.01 -30.18
CA ALA A 443 12.75 18.79 -29.14
C ALA A 443 13.74 19.72 -28.43
N GLU A 444 14.98 19.27 -28.21
CA GLU A 444 16.02 20.06 -27.57
C GLU A 444 16.57 21.16 -28.48
N ILE A 445 16.74 20.89 -29.78
CA ILE A 445 17.07 21.89 -30.80
C ILE A 445 16.01 22.99 -30.83
N ASP A 446 14.72 22.61 -30.89
CA ASP A 446 13.61 23.56 -30.89
C ASP A 446 13.56 24.41 -29.61
N ARG A 447 13.72 23.79 -28.43
CA ARG A 447 13.74 24.50 -27.14
C ARG A 447 14.90 25.48 -27.04
N SER A 448 16.08 25.06 -27.46
CA SER A 448 17.27 25.89 -27.39
C SER A 448 17.22 27.06 -28.37
N ALA A 449 16.66 26.87 -29.57
CA ALA A 449 16.43 27.96 -30.52
C ALA A 449 15.51 29.04 -29.94
N GLU A 450 14.43 28.65 -29.25
CA GLU A 450 13.54 29.58 -28.56
C GLU A 450 14.24 30.31 -27.40
N ALA A 451 15.08 29.59 -26.63
CA ALA A 451 15.81 30.17 -25.50
C ALA A 451 16.89 31.18 -25.93
N HIS A 452 17.48 31.00 -27.11
CA HIS A 452 18.50 31.86 -27.70
C HIS A 452 17.93 32.78 -28.80
N ARG A 453 16.64 33.13 -28.71
CA ARG A 453 15.99 34.03 -29.68
C ARG A 453 16.82 35.31 -29.86
N ASP A 454 17.00 35.70 -31.12
CA ASP A 454 17.79 36.86 -31.54
C ASP A 454 19.30 36.77 -31.17
N ASP A 455 19.81 35.61 -30.73
CA ASP A 455 21.22 35.34 -30.39
C ASP A 455 21.77 34.12 -31.16
N ALA A 456 22.10 34.32 -32.43
CA ALA A 456 22.62 33.28 -33.31
C ALA A 456 23.98 32.72 -32.83
N LYS A 457 24.81 33.57 -32.21
CA LYS A 457 26.14 33.16 -31.72
C LYS A 457 26.02 32.24 -30.51
N GLY A 458 25.19 32.61 -29.53
CA GLY A 458 24.92 31.77 -28.38
C GLY A 458 24.33 30.41 -28.78
N TYR A 459 23.42 30.40 -29.74
CA TYR A 459 22.83 29.16 -30.25
C TYR A 459 23.85 28.26 -31.00
N ALA A 460 24.73 28.84 -31.82
CA ALA A 460 25.79 28.09 -32.50
C ALA A 460 26.81 27.52 -31.51
N GLU A 461 27.22 28.29 -30.50
CA GLU A 461 28.09 27.82 -29.41
C GLU A 461 27.44 26.68 -28.61
N TRP A 462 26.14 26.78 -28.35
CA TRP A 462 25.37 25.73 -27.70
C TRP A 462 25.34 24.45 -28.56
N CYS A 463 25.09 24.54 -29.87
CA CYS A 463 25.10 23.39 -30.78
C CYS A 463 26.45 22.67 -30.78
N LEU A 464 27.54 23.43 -30.78
CA LEU A 464 28.89 22.89 -30.67
C LEU A 464 29.10 22.15 -29.35
N LYS A 465 28.68 22.75 -28.23
CA LYS A 465 28.84 22.16 -26.90
C LYS A 465 28.01 20.88 -26.71
N GLN A 466 26.76 20.89 -27.20
CA GLN A 466 25.83 19.77 -27.00
C GLN A 466 26.06 18.63 -27.99
N PHE A 467 26.15 18.96 -29.28
CA PHE A 467 26.18 17.95 -30.35
C PHE A 467 27.58 17.72 -30.93
N ALA A 468 28.60 18.44 -30.47
CA ALA A 468 29.93 18.47 -31.08
C ALA A 468 29.85 18.80 -32.59
N PHE A 469 28.94 19.72 -32.94
CA PHE A 469 28.63 20.10 -34.31
C PHE A 469 28.80 21.61 -34.48
N GLU A 470 29.72 22.01 -35.34
CA GLU A 470 29.89 23.42 -35.72
C GLU A 470 28.76 23.83 -36.66
N LEU A 471 27.85 24.66 -36.15
CA LEU A 471 26.73 25.18 -36.92
C LEU A 471 27.17 26.40 -37.72
N GLU A 472 26.78 26.45 -39.00
CA GLU A 472 27.00 27.62 -39.85
C GLU A 472 26.20 28.82 -39.30
N GLU A 473 26.83 30.01 -39.26
CA GLU A 473 26.21 31.23 -38.72
C GLU A 473 24.87 31.55 -39.42
N SER A 474 24.79 31.32 -40.73
CA SER A 474 23.56 31.53 -41.51
C SER A 474 22.39 30.63 -41.08
N LEU A 475 22.69 29.38 -40.68
CA LEU A 475 21.70 28.43 -40.17
C LEU A 475 21.30 28.77 -38.72
N ALA A 476 22.24 29.29 -37.94
CA ALA A 476 21.96 29.75 -36.58
C ALA A 476 21.04 30.97 -36.59
N GLU A 477 21.29 31.95 -37.47
CA GLU A 477 20.43 33.11 -37.68
C GLU A 477 19.01 32.71 -38.12
N GLU A 478 18.88 31.78 -39.06
CA GLU A 478 17.59 31.26 -39.52
C GLU A 478 16.82 30.53 -38.40
N ALA A 479 17.52 29.86 -37.48
CA ALA A 479 16.88 29.09 -36.41
C ALA A 479 16.37 29.94 -35.24
N VAL A 480 17.08 31.01 -34.88
CA VAL A 480 16.74 31.87 -33.73
C VAL A 480 15.82 33.04 -34.09
N ASP A 481 15.57 33.26 -35.39
CA ASP A 481 14.66 34.30 -35.87
C ASP A 481 13.20 34.00 -35.48
N LYS A 482 12.38 35.06 -35.32
CA LYS A 482 10.98 34.95 -34.88
C LYS A 482 10.08 34.22 -35.88
N GLU A 483 10.37 34.32 -37.17
CA GLU A 483 9.70 33.58 -38.24
C GLU A 483 10.57 32.42 -38.77
N GLY A 484 11.68 32.18 -38.08
CA GLY A 484 12.70 31.19 -38.38
C GLY A 484 12.24 29.75 -38.25
N SER A 485 13.04 28.83 -38.80
CA SER A 485 12.78 27.40 -38.77
C SER A 485 14.02 26.62 -38.37
N THR A 486 13.85 25.69 -37.43
CA THR A 486 14.89 24.76 -37.01
C THR A 486 15.06 23.57 -37.96
N GLU A 487 14.21 23.44 -39.01
CA GLU A 487 14.21 22.27 -39.90
C GLU A 487 15.60 21.96 -40.49
N ARG A 488 16.32 22.98 -40.97
CA ARG A 488 17.65 22.79 -41.58
C ARG A 488 18.73 22.42 -40.55
N VAL A 489 18.61 22.95 -39.33
CA VAL A 489 19.51 22.59 -38.22
C VAL A 489 19.27 21.14 -37.80
N VAL A 490 18.01 20.74 -37.69
CA VAL A 490 17.60 19.35 -37.42
C VAL A 490 18.15 18.41 -38.49
N GLU A 491 18.01 18.75 -39.76
CA GLU A 491 18.53 17.95 -40.87
C GLU A 491 20.06 17.78 -40.78
N ALA A 492 20.80 18.87 -40.52
CA ALA A 492 22.25 18.83 -40.38
C ALA A 492 22.71 17.96 -39.20
N ILE A 493 22.10 18.12 -38.03
CA ILE A 493 22.44 17.34 -36.83
C ILE A 493 22.02 15.86 -37.00
N THR A 494 20.90 15.59 -37.66
CA THR A 494 20.46 14.21 -37.96
C THR A 494 21.42 13.52 -38.94
N ALA A 495 21.94 14.24 -39.94
CA ALA A 495 22.96 13.69 -40.83
C ALA A 495 24.23 13.30 -40.05
N ARG A 496 24.67 14.15 -39.11
CA ARG A 496 25.81 13.84 -38.22
C ARG A 496 25.53 12.62 -37.33
N TYR A 497 24.29 12.44 -36.89
CA TYR A 497 23.87 11.24 -36.15
C TYR A 497 24.00 9.97 -37.00
N ASP A 498 23.56 10.03 -38.26
CA ASP A 498 23.62 8.90 -39.18
C ASP A 498 25.09 8.52 -39.52
N GLU A 499 25.98 9.50 -39.66
CA GLU A 499 27.43 9.25 -39.78
C GLU A 499 27.98 8.50 -38.56
N ARG A 500 27.61 8.94 -37.36
CA ARG A 500 28.02 8.31 -36.12
C ARG A 500 27.49 6.89 -35.96
N GLU A 501 26.27 6.64 -36.43
CA GLU A 501 25.71 5.28 -36.50
C GLU A 501 26.51 4.39 -37.47
N GLN A 502 26.98 4.93 -38.59
CA GLN A 502 27.86 4.19 -39.52
C GLN A 502 29.23 3.88 -38.89
N GLU A 503 29.81 4.81 -38.13
CA GLU A 503 31.09 4.62 -37.41
C GLU A 503 31.03 3.51 -36.35
N LEU A 504 29.93 3.47 -35.57
CA LEU A 504 29.74 2.52 -34.47
C LEU A 504 29.14 1.18 -34.92
N GLY A 505 28.37 1.20 -36.01
CA GLY A 505 27.52 0.10 -36.45
C GLY A 505 26.16 0.10 -35.76
N GLU A 506 25.12 -0.33 -36.49
CA GLU A 506 23.73 -0.28 -36.05
C GLU A 506 23.52 -0.98 -34.70
N GLU A 507 24.00 -2.21 -34.53
CA GLU A 507 23.77 -3.00 -33.30
C GLU A 507 24.36 -2.32 -32.05
N LEU A 508 25.57 -1.78 -32.16
CA LEU A 508 26.24 -1.09 -31.06
C LEU A 508 25.55 0.24 -30.77
N MET A 509 25.12 0.98 -31.80
CA MET A 509 24.37 2.22 -31.64
C MET A 509 23.04 1.97 -30.93
N ARG A 510 22.27 0.92 -31.29
CA ARG A 510 21.05 0.53 -30.56
C ARG A 510 21.32 0.29 -29.08
N LYS A 511 22.44 -0.37 -28.73
CA LYS A 511 22.84 -0.64 -27.33
C LYS A 511 23.20 0.64 -26.59
N VAL A 512 23.94 1.54 -27.24
CA VAL A 512 24.30 2.86 -26.68
C VAL A 512 23.06 3.69 -26.38
N GLU A 513 22.14 3.79 -27.34
CA GLU A 513 20.90 4.52 -27.14
C GLU A 513 20.04 3.93 -26.02
N ALA A 514 19.89 2.60 -25.99
CA ALA A 514 19.13 1.93 -24.93
C ALA A 514 19.77 2.18 -23.56
N TYR A 515 21.11 2.12 -23.47
CA TYR A 515 21.85 2.45 -22.25
C TYR A 515 21.63 3.90 -21.81
N LEU A 516 21.73 4.86 -22.73
CA LEU A 516 21.53 6.28 -22.43
C LEU A 516 20.10 6.56 -21.97
N LEU A 517 19.11 6.06 -22.72
CA LEU A 517 17.69 6.19 -22.38
C LEU A 517 17.40 5.59 -21.00
N LEU A 518 17.86 4.36 -20.72
CA LEU A 518 17.59 3.72 -19.42
C LEU A 518 18.24 4.47 -18.26
N ASN A 519 19.50 4.89 -18.39
CA ASN A 519 20.17 5.61 -17.31
C ASN A 519 19.55 6.99 -17.07
N ALA A 520 19.25 7.74 -18.13
CA ALA A 520 18.61 9.05 -18.00
C ALA A 520 17.22 8.92 -17.39
N ILE A 521 16.39 7.98 -17.88
CA ILE A 521 15.06 7.71 -17.32
C ILE A 521 15.18 7.31 -15.84
N ASP A 522 16.04 6.36 -15.51
CA ASP A 522 16.15 5.84 -14.14
C ASP A 522 16.71 6.89 -13.17
N SER A 523 17.67 7.72 -13.61
CA SER A 523 18.22 8.79 -12.76
C SER A 523 17.19 9.89 -12.53
N LYS A 524 16.64 10.45 -13.61
CA LYS A 524 15.69 11.56 -13.50
C LYS A 524 14.37 11.16 -12.85
N TRP A 525 13.95 9.90 -13.02
CA TRP A 525 12.79 9.38 -12.30
C TRP A 525 13.02 9.32 -10.79
N LYS A 526 14.23 8.97 -10.31
CA LYS A 526 14.54 9.01 -8.87
C LYS A 526 14.50 10.44 -8.32
N ASP A 527 15.09 11.38 -9.05
CA ASP A 527 15.06 12.80 -8.69
C ASP A 527 13.59 13.30 -8.60
N HIS A 528 12.75 12.88 -9.53
CA HIS A 528 11.31 13.19 -9.54
C HIS A 528 10.54 12.53 -8.38
N LEU A 529 10.85 11.28 -8.02
CA LEU A 529 10.25 10.63 -6.85
C LEU A 529 10.61 11.38 -5.57
N HIS A 530 11.85 11.83 -5.44
CA HIS A 530 12.29 12.64 -4.31
C HIS A 530 11.52 13.95 -4.22
N ALA A 531 11.43 14.71 -5.32
CA ALA A 531 10.65 15.95 -5.38
C ALA A 531 9.17 15.74 -5.02
N LEU A 532 8.58 14.61 -5.44
CA LEU A 532 7.19 14.29 -5.12
C LEU A 532 6.97 13.87 -3.67
N ASP A 533 7.93 13.21 -3.03
CA ASP A 533 7.87 12.92 -1.59
C ASP A 533 7.94 14.22 -0.78
N ALA A 534 8.88 15.12 -1.12
CA ALA A 534 9.01 16.44 -0.49
C ALA A 534 7.73 17.29 -0.69
N LEU A 535 7.19 17.31 -1.91
CA LEU A 535 5.94 18.00 -2.23
C LEU A 535 4.79 17.44 -1.38
N LYS A 536 4.67 16.11 -1.26
CA LYS A 536 3.62 15.46 -0.48
C LYS A 536 3.72 15.78 1.01
N ALA A 537 4.93 15.88 1.56
CA ALA A 537 5.15 16.27 2.95
C ALA A 537 4.69 17.73 3.19
N GLY A 538 5.05 18.65 2.29
CA GLY A 538 4.77 20.08 2.46
C GLY A 538 3.36 20.55 2.06
N ILE A 539 2.64 19.82 1.19
CA ILE A 539 1.38 20.30 0.59
C ILE A 539 0.25 20.47 1.62
N GLY A 540 0.30 19.75 2.74
CA GLY A 540 -0.70 19.84 3.81
C GLY A 540 -0.88 21.27 4.34
N LEU A 541 0.19 22.08 4.34
CA LEU A 541 0.17 23.47 4.80
C LEU A 541 -0.71 24.38 3.92
N ARG A 542 -0.99 24.01 2.67
CA ARG A 542 -1.90 24.78 1.80
C ARG A 542 -3.35 24.75 2.28
N GLY A 543 -3.71 23.75 3.09
CA GLY A 543 -5.03 23.64 3.70
C GLY A 543 -5.39 24.84 4.58
N TYR A 544 -4.40 25.52 5.17
CA TYR A 544 -4.63 26.74 5.95
C TYR A 544 -5.12 27.92 5.11
N GLY A 545 -4.84 27.91 3.80
CA GLY A 545 -5.29 28.92 2.84
C GLY A 545 -6.68 28.65 2.25
N GLN A 546 -7.46 27.69 2.78
CA GLN A 546 -8.73 27.22 2.21
C GLN A 546 -8.61 26.65 0.79
N VAL A 547 -7.41 26.26 0.39
CA VAL A 547 -7.16 25.55 -0.88
C VAL A 547 -7.07 24.06 -0.57
N ASP A 548 -7.70 23.23 -1.40
CA ASP A 548 -7.64 21.77 -1.26
C ASP A 548 -6.21 21.27 -1.59
N PRO A 549 -5.45 20.73 -0.60
CA PRO A 549 -4.09 20.25 -0.82
C PRO A 549 -3.98 19.19 -1.91
N LYS A 550 -5.02 18.37 -2.11
CA LYS A 550 -4.99 17.27 -3.09
C LYS A 550 -5.03 17.78 -4.52
N VAL A 551 -5.84 18.82 -4.76
CA VAL A 551 -5.94 19.46 -6.08
C VAL A 551 -4.62 20.12 -6.43
N GLU A 552 -4.00 20.79 -5.47
CA GLU A 552 -2.70 21.42 -5.65
C GLU A 552 -1.58 20.39 -5.84
N TYR A 553 -1.54 19.32 -5.05
CA TYR A 553 -0.60 18.21 -5.24
C TYR A 553 -0.69 17.62 -6.65
N LYS A 554 -1.91 17.39 -7.14
CA LYS A 554 -2.13 16.88 -8.50
C LYS A 554 -1.65 17.85 -9.56
N ARG A 555 -1.89 19.14 -9.39
CA ARG A 555 -1.47 20.18 -10.34
C ARG A 555 0.05 20.29 -10.37
N GLU A 556 0.70 20.44 -9.22
CA GLU A 556 2.14 20.61 -9.13
C GLU A 556 2.89 19.34 -9.48
N GLY A 557 2.41 18.18 -9.04
CA GLY A 557 3.00 16.90 -9.42
C GLY A 557 2.92 16.65 -10.93
N GLN A 558 1.87 17.12 -11.61
CA GLN A 558 1.79 17.07 -13.07
C GLN A 558 2.75 18.05 -13.74
N MET A 559 2.92 19.26 -13.19
CA MET A 559 3.88 20.24 -13.70
C MET A 559 5.32 19.72 -13.56
N LEU A 560 5.70 19.15 -12.41
CA LEU A 560 7.00 18.50 -12.22
C LEU A 560 7.24 17.39 -13.24
N PHE A 561 6.20 16.62 -13.53
CA PHE A 561 6.29 15.52 -14.49
C PHE A 561 6.40 15.99 -15.95
N GLU A 562 5.59 16.95 -16.39
CA GLU A 562 5.55 17.41 -17.78
C GLU A 562 6.64 18.44 -18.10
N ASP A 563 6.84 19.41 -17.21
CA ASP A 563 7.66 20.59 -17.47
C ASP A 563 9.11 20.43 -17.00
N HIS A 564 9.40 19.48 -16.10
CA HIS A 564 10.74 19.29 -15.56
C HIS A 564 11.33 17.91 -15.89
N LEU A 565 10.62 16.82 -15.61
CA LEU A 565 11.16 15.46 -15.80
C LEU A 565 11.47 15.15 -17.27
N PHE A 566 10.52 15.32 -18.18
CA PHE A 566 10.74 14.99 -19.59
C PHE A 566 11.83 15.84 -20.23
N PRO A 567 11.81 17.19 -20.11
CA PRO A 567 12.89 18.02 -20.67
C PRO A 567 14.26 17.65 -20.11
N SER A 568 14.36 17.30 -18.83
CA SER A 568 15.64 16.89 -18.22
C SER A 568 16.15 15.55 -18.77
N ILE A 569 15.26 14.60 -19.07
CA ILE A 569 15.63 13.34 -19.74
C ILE A 569 16.10 13.62 -21.16
N GLU A 570 15.37 14.48 -21.88
CA GLU A 570 15.66 14.82 -23.27
C GLU A 570 17.02 15.51 -23.40
N ASP A 571 17.33 16.49 -22.54
CA ASP A 571 18.62 17.19 -22.48
C ASP A 571 19.78 16.22 -22.15
N GLU A 572 19.62 15.35 -21.16
CA GLU A 572 20.66 14.38 -20.79
C GLU A 572 20.95 13.40 -21.93
N VAL A 573 19.92 12.89 -22.61
CA VAL A 573 20.10 11.97 -23.74
C VAL A 573 20.71 12.69 -24.95
N ALA A 574 20.20 13.87 -25.30
CA ALA A 574 20.66 14.65 -26.44
C ALA A 574 22.12 15.09 -26.29
N SER A 575 22.52 15.53 -25.09
CA SER A 575 23.87 15.96 -24.78
C SER A 575 24.89 14.82 -24.79
N LEU A 576 24.48 13.59 -24.44
CA LEU A 576 25.40 12.46 -24.32
C LEU A 576 25.52 11.62 -25.59
N VAL A 577 24.48 11.52 -26.42
CA VAL A 577 24.47 10.56 -27.54
C VAL A 577 25.58 10.80 -28.57
N MET A 578 25.90 12.07 -28.84
CA MET A 578 26.96 12.45 -29.77
C MET A 578 28.37 12.40 -29.15
N ARG A 579 28.46 12.43 -27.81
CA ARG A 579 29.72 12.59 -27.06
C ARG A 579 30.24 11.31 -26.41
N ILE A 580 29.38 10.33 -26.17
CA ILE A 580 29.76 9.08 -25.50
C ILE A 580 30.88 8.34 -26.26
N GLN A 581 31.97 7.99 -25.58
CA GLN A 581 33.05 7.22 -26.19
C GLN A 581 32.84 5.73 -25.94
N VAL A 582 32.72 4.95 -27.00
CA VAL A 582 32.53 3.50 -26.88
C VAL A 582 33.88 2.81 -27.02
N ARG A 583 34.39 2.24 -25.93
CA ARG A 583 35.60 1.42 -25.96
C ARG A 583 35.23 0.05 -26.53
N ARG A 584 35.74 -0.28 -27.72
CA ARG A 584 35.61 -1.64 -28.26
C ARG A 584 36.40 -2.58 -27.34
N PRO A 585 35.82 -3.70 -26.86
CA PRO A 585 36.63 -4.74 -26.24
C PRO A 585 37.61 -5.21 -27.31
N GLU A 586 38.92 -5.13 -27.02
CA GLU A 586 39.93 -5.71 -27.89
C GLU A 586 39.59 -7.19 -28.10
N ALA A 587 39.54 -7.61 -29.36
CA ALA A 587 39.45 -9.03 -29.67
C ALA A 587 40.59 -9.72 -28.91
N PRO A 588 40.33 -10.80 -28.15
CA PRO A 588 41.41 -11.52 -27.51
C PRO A 588 42.43 -11.89 -28.59
N PRO A 589 43.73 -11.65 -28.35
CA PRO A 589 44.74 -11.81 -29.39
C PRO A 589 44.64 -13.22 -29.98
N GLU A 590 44.47 -13.28 -31.31
CA GLU A 590 44.53 -14.53 -32.07
C GLU A 590 45.92 -15.14 -31.86
N GLY A 591 46.02 -16.09 -30.92
CA GLY A 591 47.29 -16.75 -30.62
C GLY A 591 47.51 -17.20 -29.18
N ALA A 592 46.63 -16.90 -28.22
CA ALA A 592 46.75 -17.46 -26.87
C ALA A 592 45.97 -18.77 -26.74
N GLY A 593 46.47 -19.83 -27.39
CA GLY A 593 46.12 -21.21 -27.08
C GLY A 593 46.65 -21.59 -25.69
N GLY A 594 45.98 -21.11 -24.64
CA GLY A 594 46.30 -21.40 -23.24
C GLY A 594 45.18 -22.20 -22.61
N ARG A 595 45.43 -23.48 -22.38
CA ARG A 595 44.59 -24.44 -21.67
C ARG A 595 44.16 -23.87 -20.31
N LEU A 596 42.86 -23.70 -20.09
CA LEU A 596 42.29 -23.53 -18.76
C LEU A 596 41.21 -24.61 -18.59
N GLU A 597 41.55 -25.61 -17.77
CA GLU A 597 40.61 -26.58 -17.20
C GLU A 597 39.79 -25.90 -16.10
N GLY A 598 38.46 -26.16 -16.12
CA GLY A 598 37.51 -26.21 -14.98
C GLY A 598 37.43 -24.99 -14.04
N GLY A 599 36.28 -24.40 -13.73
CA GLY A 599 34.89 -24.76 -13.93
C GLY A 599 34.06 -23.67 -13.25
N GLY A 600 32.94 -23.28 -13.85
CA GLY A 600 32.09 -22.19 -13.38
C GLY A 600 30.77 -22.20 -14.13
N ASP A 601 29.90 -23.07 -13.66
CA ASP A 601 28.44 -23.12 -13.78
C ASP A 601 27.79 -22.27 -14.89
N ALA A 602 27.54 -22.93 -16.03
CA ALA A 602 26.62 -22.46 -17.05
C ALA A 602 25.21 -22.97 -16.70
N GLY A 603 24.35 -22.03 -16.30
CA GLY A 603 22.92 -22.27 -16.10
C GLY A 603 22.20 -22.81 -17.34
N LEU A 604 21.21 -23.65 -17.07
CA LEU A 604 20.44 -24.49 -17.98
C LEU A 604 19.59 -23.78 -19.06
N VAL A 605 19.49 -24.51 -20.19
CA VAL A 605 18.67 -24.43 -21.44
C VAL A 605 17.14 -24.59 -21.15
N PRO A 606 16.13 -24.29 -22.03
CA PRO A 606 16.04 -24.79 -23.41
C PRO A 606 15.43 -23.91 -24.53
N ARG A 607 15.81 -24.32 -25.76
CA ARG A 607 15.27 -24.01 -27.09
C ARG A 607 13.76 -24.28 -27.25
N GLY A 608 13.12 -23.44 -28.07
CA GLY A 608 12.33 -23.90 -29.21
C GLY A 608 10.93 -23.31 -29.37
N MET A 609 10.76 -22.36 -30.30
CA MET A 609 9.57 -22.25 -31.15
C MET A 609 9.77 -21.22 -32.29
N GLY A 610 9.70 -21.71 -33.53
CA GLY A 610 9.21 -20.97 -34.70
C GLY A 610 10.10 -19.88 -35.31
N SER A 611 10.96 -20.28 -36.26
CA SER A 611 11.51 -19.38 -37.27
C SER A 611 10.40 -18.85 -38.20
N GLY A 612 9.84 -17.71 -37.87
CA GLY A 612 9.10 -16.86 -38.82
C GLY A 612 10.05 -15.75 -39.30
N SER A 613 10.66 -15.93 -40.47
CA SER A 613 11.46 -14.89 -41.13
C SER A 613 10.54 -13.76 -41.62
N GLY A 614 10.18 -12.85 -40.71
CA GLY A 614 9.60 -11.56 -41.07
C GLY A 614 10.71 -10.55 -41.23
N THR A 615 11.23 -10.39 -42.45
CA THR A 615 12.06 -9.22 -42.80
C THR A 615 11.25 -7.96 -42.53
N MET A 616 11.58 -7.21 -41.48
CA MET A 616 11.07 -5.84 -41.30
C MET A 616 11.66 -4.98 -42.41
N GLN A 617 10.85 -4.68 -43.42
CA GLN A 617 11.21 -3.75 -44.49
C GLN A 617 11.40 -2.36 -43.89
N GLN A 618 12.53 -1.73 -44.21
CA GLN A 618 12.77 -0.31 -43.94
C GLN A 618 11.62 0.54 -44.51
N PRO A 619 11.21 1.61 -43.82
CA PRO A 619 10.17 2.49 -44.32
C PRO A 619 10.59 3.07 -45.67
N THR A 620 9.71 2.94 -46.65
CA THR A 620 9.94 3.46 -47.99
C THR A 620 10.08 4.99 -47.94
N PRO A 621 10.80 5.62 -48.89
CA PRO A 621 10.87 7.08 -49.00
C PRO A 621 9.49 7.77 -49.08
N ALA A 622 8.44 7.06 -49.47
CA ALA A 622 7.06 7.56 -49.42
C ALA A 622 6.49 7.63 -47.99
N GLN A 623 6.82 6.68 -47.12
CA GLN A 623 6.40 6.66 -45.71
C GLN A 623 7.13 7.72 -44.89
N VAL A 624 8.42 7.95 -45.16
CA VAL A 624 9.20 9.04 -44.55
C VAL A 624 8.65 10.41 -44.95
N ARG A 625 8.31 10.60 -46.24
CA ARG A 625 7.67 11.84 -46.72
C ARG A 625 6.26 12.05 -46.17
N ALA A 626 5.48 10.98 -45.97
CA ALA A 626 4.16 11.07 -45.33
C ALA A 626 4.26 11.47 -43.85
N TYR A 627 5.29 10.99 -43.14
CA TYR A 627 5.59 11.40 -41.78
C TYR A 627 6.05 12.87 -41.71
N GLN A 628 6.95 13.29 -42.60
CA GLN A 628 7.37 14.70 -42.72
C GLN A 628 6.20 15.64 -43.04
N ALA A 629 5.27 15.21 -43.92
CA ALA A 629 4.06 15.97 -44.21
C ALA A 629 3.11 16.05 -43.00
N HIS A 630 3.03 15.00 -42.19
CA HIS A 630 2.27 14.99 -40.95
C HIS A 630 2.86 15.96 -39.92
N VAL A 631 4.19 15.99 -39.77
CA VAL A 631 4.92 16.94 -38.91
C VAL A 631 4.65 18.39 -39.32
N ARG A 632 4.70 18.69 -40.63
CA ARG A 632 4.35 20.03 -41.16
C ARG A 632 2.90 20.42 -40.90
N GLN A 633 1.97 19.47 -40.96
CA GLN A 633 0.56 19.70 -40.62
C GLN A 633 0.33 19.96 -39.12
N VAL A 634 1.16 19.35 -38.27
CA VAL A 634 1.15 19.56 -36.81
C VAL A 634 1.75 20.92 -36.46
N GLN A 635 2.82 21.34 -37.15
CA GLN A 635 3.43 22.67 -37.00
C GLN A 635 2.50 23.79 -37.51
N ALA A 636 1.81 23.61 -38.64
CA ALA A 636 0.82 24.56 -39.13
C ALA A 636 -0.40 24.71 -38.19
N ARG A 637 -0.71 23.69 -37.40
CA ARG A 637 -1.75 23.73 -36.36
C ARG A 637 -1.28 24.37 -35.06
N ARG A 638 0.03 24.34 -34.74
CA ARG A 638 0.62 25.09 -33.61
C ARG A 638 0.49 26.61 -33.80
N ALA A 639 0.50 27.11 -35.03
CA ALA A 639 0.34 28.53 -35.35
C ALA A 639 -1.09 29.09 -35.09
N MET A 640 -2.12 28.23 -34.94
CA MET A 640 -3.48 28.64 -34.58
C MET A 640 -3.80 28.22 -33.14
N GLY A 641 -3.62 29.16 -32.21
CA GLY A 641 -3.66 28.92 -30.77
C GLY A 641 -4.87 28.14 -30.23
N ALA A 642 -4.59 26.96 -29.70
CA ALA A 642 -5.35 26.31 -28.63
C ALA A 642 -4.41 25.38 -27.84
N ARG A 643 -4.25 25.64 -26.53
CA ARG A 643 -3.40 24.90 -25.59
C ARG A 643 -3.83 23.42 -25.50
N ILE A 644 -2.93 22.50 -25.86
CA ILE A 644 -2.96 21.05 -25.56
C ILE A 644 -1.50 20.64 -25.24
N PRO A 645 -1.23 19.71 -24.29
CA PRO A 645 0.08 19.55 -23.63
C PRO A 645 1.21 18.99 -24.52
N ALA A 646 2.44 19.15 -24.04
CA ALA A 646 3.67 18.77 -24.70
C ALA A 646 3.80 17.24 -24.92
N SER A 647 4.45 16.89 -26.05
CA SER A 647 4.91 15.56 -26.49
C SER A 647 3.97 14.70 -27.39
N SER A 648 3.89 15.05 -28.67
CA SER A 648 3.35 14.17 -29.72
C SER A 648 4.29 13.02 -30.14
N ALA A 649 5.37 12.77 -29.38
CA ALA A 649 6.19 11.55 -29.48
C ALA A 649 5.69 10.42 -28.53
N PHE A 650 4.85 10.75 -27.53
CA PHE A 650 4.23 9.79 -26.61
C PHE A 650 2.74 9.50 -26.91
N ASP A 651 2.13 10.19 -27.88
CA ASP A 651 0.72 10.04 -28.25
C ASP A 651 0.38 8.83 -29.16
N VAL A 652 1.38 8.04 -29.57
CA VAL A 652 1.17 6.85 -30.41
C VAL A 652 0.42 5.74 -29.65
N MET A 653 0.57 5.66 -28.32
CA MET A 653 -0.16 4.69 -27.49
C MET A 653 -1.64 5.05 -27.27
N LYS A 654 -2.00 6.33 -27.32
CA LYS A 654 -3.39 6.79 -27.13
C LYS A 654 -4.29 6.39 -28.31
N ARG A 655 -3.72 6.31 -29.52
CA ARG A 655 -4.43 5.91 -30.75
C ARG A 655 -4.73 4.43 -30.84
N GLN A 656 -3.95 3.54 -30.23
CA GLN A 656 -4.26 2.10 -30.25
C GLN A 656 -5.50 1.76 -29.40
N LYS A 657 -5.77 2.50 -28.30
CA LYS A 657 -7.00 2.34 -27.51
C LYS A 657 -8.24 2.96 -28.16
N SER A 658 -8.11 4.06 -28.90
CA SER A 658 -9.25 4.68 -29.61
C SER A 658 -9.61 3.96 -30.92
N LEU A 659 -8.66 3.26 -31.56
CA LEU A 659 -8.93 2.39 -32.71
C LEU A 659 -9.64 1.08 -32.33
N ALA A 660 -9.39 0.54 -31.13
CA ALA A 660 -10.17 -0.59 -30.58
C ALA A 660 -11.61 -0.19 -30.20
N ALA A 661 -11.84 1.06 -29.77
CA ALA A 661 -13.18 1.56 -29.45
C ALA A 661 -14.01 1.99 -30.68
N SER A 662 -13.37 2.23 -31.83
CA SER A 662 -14.04 2.71 -33.06
C SER A 662 -14.37 1.62 -34.09
N GLN A 663 -14.05 0.35 -33.80
CA GLN A 663 -14.57 -0.79 -34.57
C GLN A 663 -15.87 -1.40 -33.99
N GLY A 664 -16.44 -0.79 -32.94
CA GLY A 664 -17.61 -1.31 -32.23
C GLY A 664 -18.96 -0.65 -32.52
N GLN A 665 -19.07 0.37 -33.39
CA GLN A 665 -20.36 1.02 -33.65
C GLN A 665 -20.51 1.47 -35.12
N LYS A 666 -21.11 0.61 -35.94
CA LYS A 666 -21.90 1.00 -37.11
C LYS A 666 -23.37 0.68 -36.82
N SER A 667 -24.17 1.70 -36.51
CA SER A 667 -25.53 1.86 -37.07
C SER A 667 -26.20 3.14 -36.54
N GLY A 668 -26.45 4.09 -37.45
CA GLY A 668 -27.69 4.86 -37.49
C GLY A 668 -27.68 6.32 -37.00
N GLY A 669 -27.88 7.25 -37.93
CA GLY A 669 -28.64 8.49 -37.68
C GLY A 669 -27.87 9.81 -37.80
N ALA A 670 -28.13 10.56 -38.87
CA ALA A 670 -27.57 11.86 -39.23
C ALA A 670 -28.11 13.05 -38.38
N PRO A 671 -27.49 14.26 -38.46
CA PRO A 671 -27.54 15.29 -37.42
C PRO A 671 -28.50 16.47 -37.71
N ALA A 672 -28.75 17.30 -36.70
CA ALA A 672 -29.33 18.64 -36.85
C ALA A 672 -28.59 19.68 -35.99
N ALA A 673 -28.67 20.93 -36.44
CA ALA A 673 -27.69 22.01 -36.33
C ALA A 673 -27.64 22.79 -35.01
N ALA A 674 -26.58 23.61 -34.93
CA ALA A 674 -26.10 24.42 -33.83
C ALA A 674 -26.98 25.63 -33.42
N ALA A 675 -26.78 26.11 -32.18
CA ALA A 675 -26.88 27.53 -31.83
C ALA A 675 -26.06 27.85 -30.56
N ARG A 676 -25.28 28.94 -30.61
CA ARG A 676 -24.56 29.59 -29.50
C ARG A 676 -25.52 30.40 -28.60
N PRO A 677 -25.09 30.80 -27.38
CA PRO A 677 -25.26 32.22 -27.03
C PRO A 677 -24.12 32.86 -26.21
N ALA A 678 -24.14 34.19 -26.17
CA ALA A 678 -23.46 35.14 -25.27
C ALA A 678 -24.44 36.31 -24.99
N PRO A 679 -24.18 37.29 -24.09
CA PRO A 679 -23.63 37.25 -22.73
C PRO A 679 -24.48 38.01 -21.66
N ALA A 680 -24.11 37.82 -20.38
CA ALA A 680 -24.22 38.65 -19.16
C ALA A 680 -25.39 39.62 -18.85
N GLY A 681 -25.90 39.57 -17.60
CA GLY A 681 -26.55 40.70 -16.92
C GLY A 681 -27.33 40.39 -15.63
N GLY A 682 -26.72 40.63 -14.46
CA GLY A 682 -27.31 41.39 -13.34
C GLY A 682 -28.40 40.82 -12.40
N ALA A 683 -28.01 40.77 -11.11
CA ALA A 683 -28.81 41.00 -9.89
C ALA A 683 -29.56 39.85 -9.20
N ALA A 684 -29.34 39.80 -7.89
CA ALA A 684 -29.68 38.76 -6.93
C ALA A 684 -31.15 38.77 -6.51
N GLN A 685 -31.72 37.57 -6.31
CA GLN A 685 -32.81 37.34 -5.36
C GLN A 685 -32.82 35.88 -4.89
N THR A 686 -32.81 35.74 -3.56
CA THR A 686 -32.94 34.50 -2.79
C THR A 686 -34.20 33.71 -3.16
N THR A 687 -34.09 32.44 -3.56
CA THR A 687 -35.20 31.47 -3.44
C THR A 687 -34.72 30.02 -3.34
N ARG A 688 -35.55 29.27 -2.61
CA ARG A 688 -35.44 27.87 -2.17
C ARG A 688 -35.21 26.88 -3.33
N THR A 689 -34.46 25.83 -3.03
CA THR A 689 -34.19 24.66 -3.88
C THR A 689 -35.47 23.95 -4.31
N ALA A 690 -35.60 23.72 -5.62
CA ALA A 690 -36.65 22.95 -6.28
C ALA A 690 -36.28 21.45 -6.37
N PRO A 691 -37.28 20.54 -6.44
CA PRO A 691 -37.06 19.09 -6.47
C PRO A 691 -36.78 18.55 -7.89
N ALA A 692 -36.08 17.42 -7.93
CA ALA A 692 -35.69 16.69 -9.14
C ALA A 692 -36.87 16.10 -9.93
N SER A 693 -36.66 15.94 -11.24
CA SER A 693 -37.58 15.52 -12.29
C SER A 693 -38.05 14.05 -12.18
N LYS A 694 -39.30 13.81 -12.57
CA LYS A 694 -39.99 12.52 -12.62
C LYS A 694 -39.50 11.65 -13.78
N VAL A 695 -39.13 10.40 -13.47
CA VAL A 695 -39.15 9.26 -14.40
C VAL A 695 -40.51 8.58 -14.23
N GLU A 696 -41.26 8.40 -15.32
CA GLU A 696 -42.54 7.68 -15.30
C GLU A 696 -42.31 6.20 -14.98
N SER A 697 -42.76 5.76 -13.80
CA SER A 697 -42.58 4.38 -13.32
C SER A 697 -43.68 3.45 -13.85
N ALA A 698 -43.29 2.28 -14.34
CA ALA A 698 -44.15 1.20 -14.89
C ALA A 698 -45.21 0.60 -13.92
N PHE A 699 -45.43 1.19 -12.74
CA PHE A 699 -46.39 0.72 -11.73
C PHE A 699 -47.29 1.85 -11.18
N ALA A 700 -47.44 2.94 -11.94
CA ALA A 700 -48.30 4.06 -11.59
C ALA A 700 -49.76 3.60 -11.43
N GLY A 701 -50.25 3.54 -10.19
CA GLY A 701 -51.62 3.14 -9.84
C GLY A 701 -51.73 2.02 -8.79
N ALA A 702 -50.64 1.33 -8.46
CA ALA A 702 -50.67 0.29 -7.43
C ALA A 702 -50.82 0.89 -6.01
N ALA A 703 -51.94 0.58 -5.34
CA ALA A 703 -52.18 1.04 -3.96
C ALA A 703 -51.16 0.42 -2.97
N ARG A 704 -50.64 1.22 -2.02
CA ARG A 704 -49.53 0.82 -1.11
C ARG A 704 -49.72 -0.50 -0.37
N ASN A 705 -50.97 -0.86 -0.04
CA ASN A 705 -51.29 -2.09 0.69
C ASN A 705 -51.83 -3.23 -0.20
N ALA A 706 -51.98 -3.01 -1.51
CA ALA A 706 -52.40 -4.04 -2.46
C ALA A 706 -51.26 -5.04 -2.73
N PRO A 707 -51.58 -6.26 -3.22
CA PRO A 707 -50.58 -7.20 -3.72
C PRO A 707 -49.71 -6.54 -4.81
N CYS A 708 -48.41 -6.77 -4.77
CA CYS A 708 -47.48 -6.15 -5.70
C CYS A 708 -47.68 -6.71 -7.12
N PRO A 709 -47.81 -5.87 -8.17
CA PRO A 709 -48.04 -6.32 -9.54
C PRO A 709 -46.92 -7.17 -10.15
N CYS A 710 -45.75 -7.24 -9.51
CA CYS A 710 -44.63 -8.08 -9.95
C CYS A 710 -44.81 -9.58 -9.65
N GLY A 711 -45.93 -9.99 -9.04
CA GLY A 711 -46.21 -11.40 -8.72
C GLY A 711 -45.50 -11.93 -7.47
N SER A 712 -44.82 -11.09 -6.70
CA SER A 712 -44.04 -11.50 -5.51
C SER A 712 -44.86 -11.96 -4.29
N GLY A 713 -46.20 -11.90 -4.36
CA GLY A 713 -47.10 -12.21 -3.24
C GLY A 713 -47.05 -11.23 -2.06
N LYS A 714 -46.12 -10.27 -2.05
CA LYS A 714 -45.95 -9.25 -0.99
C LYS A 714 -46.78 -7.99 -1.29
N LYS A 715 -47.09 -7.19 -0.26
CA LYS A 715 -47.74 -5.87 -0.43
C LYS A 715 -46.80 -4.89 -1.15
N PHE A 716 -47.33 -4.03 -2.02
CA PHE A 716 -46.55 -3.12 -2.87
C PHE A 716 -45.50 -2.30 -2.09
N LYS A 717 -45.88 -1.73 -0.93
CA LYS A 717 -44.95 -0.97 -0.06
C LYS A 717 -43.75 -1.76 0.49
N LYS A 718 -43.83 -3.10 0.51
CA LYS A 718 -42.75 -3.98 0.99
C LYS A 718 -41.93 -4.57 -0.16
N CYS A 719 -42.21 -4.18 -1.41
CA CYS A 719 -41.53 -4.67 -2.59
C CYS A 719 -40.99 -3.52 -3.43
N HIS A 720 -41.87 -2.79 -4.13
CA HIS A 720 -41.50 -1.74 -5.09
C HIS A 720 -41.95 -0.33 -4.68
N GLY A 721 -42.68 -0.19 -3.58
CA GLY A 721 -43.19 1.10 -3.07
C GLY A 721 -42.34 1.70 -1.94
N ALA A 722 -41.03 1.45 -1.94
CA ALA A 722 -40.06 2.01 -0.98
C ALA A 722 -39.51 3.34 -1.49
#